data_AF-A0A914UBE6-F1
#
_entry.id   AF-A0A914UBE6-F1
#
_cell.length_a   1.000
_cell.length_b   1.000
_cell.length_c   1.000
_cell.angle_alpha   90.00
_cell.angle_beta   90.00
_cell.angle_gamma   90.00
#
_symmetry.space_group_name_H-M   'P 1'
#
loop_
_entity.id
_entity.type
_entity.pdbx_description
1 polymer ?
#
loop_
_entity_poly.entity_id
_entity_poly.type
_entity_poly.pdbx_seq_one_letter_code
_entity_poly.pdbx_strand_id
1 'polypeptide(L)'
;MVVQSSTIRFEGQQQRASAADCLLKLPRLALMASTRKFNEQTSAIGGIYLSATLSAFSLNVYSPHQQATAHDALSLTLDKLSITASRTKTPNEEEKNKVQLVIVCNVGAANFNYDMRRLSELLTFPKPWYRKVLVRRLFFGDQSMPLRKTSLSASSELQTPTSNRISIIRSSTPKTPKSSSQIQSPPIEWAASCIFTMQWKELNVNAQMSNTMGNTTLHVRQGLLRGHLHISPKRYRDISCTFKLLSSQLNAQGGAISGEVAISKLLVSIRHKKLEQKSPENTAKLEFKNIESRIEWMSRPIFIAKFVDPQIILSDEWRYNRDSKDIVTESTCLINVAGSWTNLEMIITKMTVDDLTKIMKKLHAFFDEQIKNSRMMWVTELEQQRRDAQNRRLSLTFEKDSTIPGIQNIPHAASDSTIPGIQNIPQAASVSSFDSSISEAMSNATSTVPVDHYLDRHWHRVLDMITNIQMTKAFFPLPGTSEGITLTGGTIEFEAKSISLACMNGEMSAPSWALFHMREASIDVRNTAKYTYLDEEHSVVGINMEQKFMFKLGSANLSQSETHDSKAVVCRVQHGRHFMIRNNASIEMWLDSMIGDPLRHLNFFDGTKDSPKHSHNVLELFQFPALEAILTTIQNQGNEPTSDPMENVKSSFVCEFHSAVCVQTDFNAQVGFLPDLLKSYTHSPSDGPLISEAKDIKSQRAKELNPLDPDEKRDPRKYECFRWIVNPKIRFIDRFKWNPPVIDDILRKLQIFDHRTTIPKVMQRGVLDRCDALLAALLENVVIKLALKE
;
A
#
# COMPACT_ATOMS: atom_id res chain seq x y z
N MET A 1 4.44 41.60 11.97
CA MET A 1 3.68 42.15 10.83
C MET A 1 2.29 41.53 10.84
N VAL A 2 1.22 42.33 10.73
CA VAL A 2 -0.16 41.83 10.64
C VAL A 2 -0.78 42.38 9.37
N VAL A 3 -1.20 41.49 8.47
CA VAL A 3 -1.92 41.82 7.23
C VAL A 3 -3.41 41.55 7.47
N GLN A 4 -4.24 42.56 7.21
CA GLN A 4 -5.70 42.47 7.35
C GLN A 4 -6.31 41.55 6.29
N SER A 5 -7.46 40.94 6.58
CA SER A 5 -8.17 40.09 5.61
C SER A 5 -8.71 40.93 4.44
N SER A 6 -8.62 40.40 3.23
CA SER A 6 -9.20 41.01 2.02
C SER A 6 -9.98 39.97 1.23
N THR A 7 -10.98 40.41 0.46
CA THR A 7 -11.71 39.51 -0.44
C THR A 7 -11.40 39.94 -1.86
N ILE A 8 -10.95 39.00 -2.67
CA ILE A 8 -10.67 39.20 -4.07
C ILE A 8 -11.69 38.36 -4.84
N ARG A 9 -12.55 39.04 -5.59
CA ARG A 9 -13.45 38.40 -6.54
C ARG A 9 -12.80 38.44 -7.91
N PHE A 10 -12.70 37.27 -8.52
CA PHE A 10 -12.21 37.07 -9.87
C PHE A 10 -13.43 36.75 -10.74
N GLU A 11 -13.87 37.72 -11.54
CA GLU A 11 -15.02 37.58 -12.43
C GLU A 11 -14.54 37.15 -13.82
N GLY A 12 -15.03 36.01 -14.29
CA GLY A 12 -14.73 35.49 -15.62
C GLY A 12 -15.69 36.06 -16.65
N GLN A 13 -15.37 37.20 -17.28
CA GLN A 13 -16.14 37.72 -18.43
C GLN A 13 -15.91 36.84 -19.67
N GLN A 14 -16.56 35.67 -19.75
CA GLN A 14 -16.61 34.84 -20.95
C GLN A 14 -18.06 34.46 -21.27
N GLN A 15 -18.49 34.67 -22.52
CA GLN A 15 -19.84 34.35 -23.03
C GLN A 15 -20.08 32.86 -23.32
N ARG A 16 -19.20 31.95 -22.86
CA ARG A 16 -19.35 30.50 -23.10
C ARG A 16 -19.85 29.79 -21.85
N ALA A 17 -20.47 28.62 -22.06
CA ALA A 17 -20.95 27.69 -21.02
C ALA A 17 -19.89 27.24 -19.97
N SER A 18 -18.62 27.68 -20.11
CA SER A 18 -17.49 27.38 -19.23
C SER A 18 -17.06 28.58 -18.36
N ALA A 19 -17.88 29.62 -18.21
CA ALA A 19 -17.56 30.73 -17.31
C ALA A 19 -17.54 30.24 -15.86
N ALA A 20 -16.43 30.52 -15.17
CA ALA A 20 -16.25 30.23 -13.75
C ALA A 20 -15.82 31.53 -13.03
N ASP A 21 -16.59 31.90 -12.02
CA ASP A 21 -16.25 32.94 -11.08
C ASP A 21 -15.53 32.31 -9.88
N CYS A 22 -14.54 33.03 -9.36
CA CYS A 22 -13.79 32.60 -8.19
C CYS A 22 -13.81 33.69 -7.13
N LEU A 23 -14.24 33.30 -5.93
CA LEU A 23 -14.21 34.14 -4.75
C LEU A 23 -13.08 33.65 -3.85
N LEU A 24 -12.00 34.41 -3.79
CA LEU A 24 -10.90 34.16 -2.88
C LEU A 24 -10.99 35.13 -1.70
N LYS A 25 -11.29 34.60 -0.52
CA LYS A 25 -11.17 35.36 0.72
C LYS A 25 -9.77 35.14 1.29
N LEU A 26 -8.93 36.16 1.14
CA LEU A 26 -7.60 36.18 1.73
C LEU A 26 -7.71 36.33 3.26
N PRO A 27 -7.06 35.43 4.00
CA PRO A 27 -7.10 35.37 5.45
C PRO A 27 -6.29 36.51 6.09
N ARG A 28 -6.60 36.81 7.36
CA ARG A 28 -5.73 37.66 8.18
C ARG A 28 -4.44 36.89 8.47
N LEU A 29 -3.30 37.46 8.07
CA LEU A 29 -1.97 36.87 8.26
C LEU A 29 -1.21 37.64 9.35
N ALA A 30 -0.86 36.97 10.45
CA ALA A 30 0.04 37.50 11.45
C ALA A 30 1.39 36.75 11.38
N LEU A 31 2.45 37.50 11.05
CA LEU A 31 3.81 37.01 10.90
C LEU A 31 4.73 37.63 11.97
N MET A 32 5.45 36.76 12.68
CA MET A 32 6.44 37.10 13.69
C MET A 32 7.76 36.43 13.29
N ALA A 33 8.83 37.22 13.17
CA ALA A 33 10.17 36.71 12.95
C ALA A 33 11.07 37.32 14.04
N SER A 34 11.89 36.50 14.67
CA SER A 34 12.83 36.94 15.70
C SER A 34 14.13 36.18 15.54
N THR A 35 15.25 36.90 15.59
CA THR A 35 16.58 36.32 15.76
C THR A 35 17.01 36.63 17.19
N ARG A 36 16.96 35.65 18.10
CA ARG A 36 17.43 35.85 19.48
C ARG A 36 18.75 35.13 19.69
N LYS A 37 19.71 35.82 20.31
CA LYS A 37 20.76 35.18 21.12
C LYS A 37 20.15 35.07 22.52
N PHE A 38 19.69 33.90 22.93
CA PHE A 38 19.19 33.70 24.28
C PHE A 38 20.39 33.45 25.21
N ASN A 39 20.51 34.25 26.26
CA ASN A 39 21.57 34.12 27.27
C ASN A 39 20.90 33.96 28.64
N GLU A 40 20.46 32.75 28.97
CA GLU A 40 20.23 32.38 30.36
C GLU A 40 21.49 31.67 30.86
N GLN A 41 22.31 32.49 31.52
CA GLN A 41 23.30 32.16 32.53
C GLN A 41 24.51 31.28 32.18
N THR A 42 24.68 30.63 31.02
CA THR A 42 26.02 30.08 30.64
C THR A 42 26.22 29.59 29.19
N SER A 43 25.23 29.65 28.28
CA SER A 43 25.45 29.29 26.86
C SER A 43 24.65 30.19 25.93
N ALA A 44 25.34 30.89 25.02
CA ALA A 44 24.70 31.82 24.08
C ALA A 44 24.02 31.04 22.94
N ILE A 45 22.75 30.64 23.06
CA ILE A 45 22.07 29.91 21.98
C ILE A 45 21.65 30.91 20.90
N GLY A 46 22.24 30.82 19.71
CA GLY A 46 21.82 31.60 18.54
C GLY A 46 20.67 30.90 17.82
N GLY A 47 19.52 31.56 17.67
CA GLY A 47 18.37 30.96 17.00
C GLY A 47 17.53 31.93 16.15
N ILE A 48 16.96 31.37 15.06
CA ILE A 48 15.97 32.03 14.21
C ILE A 48 14.61 31.42 14.57
N TYR A 49 13.62 32.25 14.86
CA TYR A 49 12.25 31.85 15.12
C TYR A 49 11.32 32.58 14.15
N LEU A 50 10.51 31.83 13.41
CA LEU A 50 9.50 32.30 12.47
C LEU A 50 8.16 31.70 12.89
N SER A 51 7.13 32.53 13.04
CA SER A 51 5.76 32.08 13.26
C SER A 51 4.82 32.85 12.33
N ALA A 52 3.99 32.12 11.60
CA ALA A 52 2.98 32.64 10.70
C ALA A 52 1.63 32.04 11.06
N THR A 53 0.62 32.88 11.24
CA THR A 53 -0.75 32.46 11.54
C THR A 53 -1.71 33.04 10.52
N LEU A 54 -2.48 32.15 9.92
CA LEU A 54 -3.47 32.38 8.88
C LEU A 54 -4.84 32.08 9.49
N SER A 55 -5.83 32.96 9.30
CA SER A 55 -7.19 32.75 9.83
C SER A 55 -8.28 33.11 8.84
N ALA A 56 -9.33 32.30 8.78
CA ALA A 56 -10.51 32.44 7.94
C ALA A 56 -10.20 32.48 6.42
N PHE A 57 -9.38 31.53 5.94
CA PHE A 57 -9.14 31.35 4.50
C PHE A 57 -10.36 30.67 3.86
N SER A 58 -10.82 31.19 2.72
CA SER A 58 -11.86 30.54 1.92
C SER A 58 -11.60 30.77 0.44
N LEU A 59 -11.78 29.72 -0.35
CA LEU A 59 -11.68 29.70 -1.81
C LEU A 59 -12.92 28.98 -2.34
N ASN A 60 -13.77 29.72 -3.05
CA ASN A 60 -14.98 29.17 -3.66
C ASN A 60 -14.94 29.41 -5.16
N VAL A 61 -15.22 28.38 -5.95
CA VAL A 61 -15.30 28.42 -7.41
C VAL A 61 -16.71 27.98 -7.81
N TYR A 62 -17.43 28.84 -8.50
CA TYR A 62 -18.82 28.62 -8.92
C TYR A 62 -19.04 29.12 -10.35
N SER A 63 -20.09 28.64 -11.02
CA SER A 63 -20.48 29.15 -12.34
C SER A 63 -21.58 30.20 -12.21
N PRO A 64 -21.43 31.40 -12.80
CA PRO A 64 -22.40 32.49 -12.65
C PRO A 64 -23.76 32.22 -13.34
N HIS A 65 -23.86 31.22 -14.22
CA HIS A 65 -25.07 30.91 -15.00
C HIS A 65 -26.05 29.93 -14.32
N GLN A 66 -25.71 29.40 -13.14
CA GLN A 66 -26.55 28.43 -12.42
C GLN A 66 -27.13 29.05 -11.15
N GLN A 67 -28.28 29.71 -11.27
CA GLN A 67 -29.00 30.30 -10.12
C GLN A 67 -29.92 29.30 -9.38
N ALA A 68 -30.03 28.03 -9.81
CA ALA A 68 -31.06 27.10 -9.31
C ALA A 68 -30.55 25.84 -8.57
N THR A 69 -29.28 25.46 -8.64
CA THR A 69 -28.74 24.28 -7.91
C THR A 69 -27.47 24.67 -7.14
N ALA A 70 -27.60 24.86 -5.83
CA ALA A 70 -26.60 25.41 -4.91
C ALA A 70 -25.41 24.48 -4.60
N HIS A 71 -24.69 24.00 -5.63
CA HIS A 71 -23.43 23.29 -5.43
C HIS A 71 -22.28 24.03 -6.14
N ASP A 72 -21.43 24.65 -5.33
CA ASP A 72 -20.13 25.16 -5.75
C ASP A 72 -19.34 24.03 -6.43
N ALA A 73 -18.63 24.34 -7.53
CA ALA A 73 -17.76 23.36 -8.19
C ALA A 73 -16.61 22.92 -7.25
N LEU A 74 -16.12 23.89 -6.46
CA LEU A 74 -15.19 23.69 -5.36
C LEU A 74 -15.42 24.75 -4.29
N SER A 75 -15.49 24.33 -3.03
CA SER A 75 -15.43 25.21 -1.87
C SER A 75 -14.40 24.65 -0.89
N LEU A 76 -13.31 25.39 -0.68
CA LEU A 76 -12.29 25.10 0.31
C LEU A 76 -12.35 26.17 1.40
N THR A 77 -12.58 25.77 2.64
CA THR A 77 -12.57 26.67 3.80
C THR A 77 -11.63 26.16 4.86
N LEU A 78 -10.90 27.07 5.50
CA LEU A 78 -9.92 26.78 6.54
C LEU A 78 -10.01 27.82 7.65
N ASP A 79 -10.36 27.36 8.85
CA ASP A 79 -10.55 28.22 10.02
C ASP A 79 -9.23 28.87 10.47
N LYS A 80 -8.21 28.04 10.72
CA LYS A 80 -6.91 28.47 11.23
C LYS A 80 -5.79 27.62 10.67
N LEU A 81 -4.68 28.24 10.32
CA LEU A 81 -3.41 27.57 10.02
C LEU A 81 -2.28 28.33 10.70
N SER A 82 -1.55 27.67 11.60
CA SER A 82 -0.36 28.23 12.24
C SER A 82 0.86 27.43 11.87
N ILE A 83 1.88 28.07 11.32
CA ILE A 83 3.16 27.47 10.98
C ILE A 83 4.22 28.16 11.83
N THR A 84 4.96 27.40 12.62
CA THR A 84 6.09 27.87 13.41
C THR A 84 7.33 27.10 12.98
N ALA A 85 8.40 27.80 12.63
CA ALA A 85 9.69 27.22 12.30
C ALA A 85 10.76 27.86 13.17
N SER A 86 11.55 27.06 13.86
CA SER A 86 12.68 27.54 14.65
C SER A 86 13.94 26.77 14.31
N ARG A 87 15.06 27.48 14.21
CA ARG A 87 16.39 26.90 14.08
C ARG A 87 17.23 27.37 15.25
N THR A 88 17.80 26.46 16.03
CA THR A 88 18.76 26.78 17.11
C THR A 88 20.13 26.20 16.78
N LYS A 89 21.18 26.90 17.21
CA LYS A 89 22.58 26.46 17.14
C LYS A 89 23.23 26.69 18.50
N THR A 90 23.79 25.63 19.09
CA THR A 90 24.63 25.74 20.29
C THR A 90 26.07 26.09 19.88
N PRO A 91 26.67 27.17 20.40
CA PRO A 91 28.03 27.56 20.02
C PRO A 91 29.12 27.21 21.03
N ASN A 92 28.84 26.44 22.10
CA ASN A 92 29.86 26.08 23.08
C ASN A 92 30.98 25.24 22.43
N GLU A 93 32.24 25.63 22.63
CA GLU A 93 33.40 24.87 22.12
C GLU A 93 33.58 23.52 22.81
N GLU A 94 33.05 23.37 24.04
CA GLU A 94 33.04 22.10 24.80
C GLU A 94 31.86 21.17 24.44
N GLU A 95 30.75 21.73 23.92
CA GLU A 95 29.58 20.95 23.49
C GLU A 95 29.38 21.06 21.97
N LYS A 96 29.71 19.96 21.28
CA LYS A 96 29.41 19.60 19.88
C LYS A 96 28.43 20.55 19.17
N ASN A 97 28.79 21.07 18.00
CA ASN A 97 27.97 21.96 17.17
C ASN A 97 26.63 21.28 16.80
N LYS A 98 25.58 21.52 17.59
CA LYS A 98 24.24 20.94 17.42
C LYS A 98 23.34 21.97 16.72
N VAL A 99 22.78 21.58 15.58
CA VAL A 99 21.75 22.34 14.86
C VAL A 99 20.42 21.64 15.04
N GLN A 100 19.42 22.32 15.59
CA GLN A 100 18.07 21.79 15.72
C GLN A 100 17.10 22.64 14.89
N LEU A 101 16.38 21.99 13.98
CA LEU A 101 15.28 22.57 13.21
C LEU A 101 13.96 22.01 13.76
N VAL A 102 13.05 22.87 14.16
CA VAL A 102 11.71 22.47 14.62
C VAL A 102 10.68 23.18 13.75
N ILE A 103 9.81 22.42 13.11
CA ILE A 103 8.72 22.92 12.29
C ILE A 103 7.42 22.37 12.87
N VAL A 104 6.50 23.24 13.28
CA VAL A 104 5.19 22.90 13.81
C VAL A 104 4.12 23.55 12.94
N CYS A 105 3.24 22.74 12.37
CA CYS A 105 2.09 23.15 11.58
C CYS A 105 0.82 22.72 12.32
N ASN A 106 -0.07 23.65 12.62
CA ASN A 106 -1.38 23.35 13.20
C ASN A 106 -2.46 23.85 12.25
N VAL A 107 -3.32 22.93 11.84
CA VAL A 107 -4.49 23.18 11.00
C VAL A 107 -5.73 23.09 11.90
N GLY A 108 -6.65 24.03 11.79
CA GLY A 108 -7.92 24.05 12.50
C GLY A 108 -8.92 23.07 11.89
N ALA A 109 -10.14 23.54 11.65
CA ALA A 109 -11.11 22.84 10.82
C ALA A 109 -10.91 23.22 9.34
N ALA A 110 -10.79 22.22 8.48
CA ALA A 110 -10.73 22.36 7.03
C ALA A 110 -11.93 21.64 6.41
N ASN A 111 -12.68 22.33 5.56
CA ASN A 111 -13.76 21.73 4.77
C ASN A 111 -13.44 21.85 3.29
N PHE A 112 -13.60 20.75 2.58
CA PHE A 112 -13.36 20.61 1.15
C PHE A 112 -14.61 20.03 0.51
N ASN A 113 -15.38 20.86 -0.18
CA ASN A 113 -16.54 20.45 -0.94
C ASN A 113 -16.18 20.48 -2.41
N TYR A 114 -16.41 19.39 -3.14
CA TYR A 114 -15.90 19.23 -4.49
C TYR A 114 -16.82 18.39 -5.37
N ASP A 115 -17.20 18.90 -6.55
CA ASP A 115 -17.95 18.12 -7.54
C ASP A 115 -17.02 17.57 -8.63
N MET A 116 -16.76 16.26 -8.61
CA MET A 116 -15.86 15.62 -9.56
C MET A 116 -16.39 15.66 -11.00
N ARG A 117 -17.70 15.85 -11.20
CA ARG A 117 -18.29 15.99 -12.55
C ARG A 117 -17.83 17.29 -13.23
N ARG A 118 -17.44 18.29 -12.43
CA ARG A 118 -17.04 19.63 -12.87
C ARG A 118 -15.53 19.85 -12.76
N LEU A 119 -14.75 18.77 -12.63
CA LEU A 119 -13.28 18.83 -12.60
C LEU A 119 -12.72 19.56 -13.83
N SER A 120 -13.32 19.34 -15.01
CA SER A 120 -12.94 20.03 -16.25
C SER A 120 -13.09 21.55 -16.14
N GLU A 121 -14.17 22.04 -15.54
CA GLU A 121 -14.39 23.46 -15.28
C GLU A 121 -13.35 24.02 -14.28
N LEU A 122 -13.06 23.26 -13.21
CA LEU A 122 -12.07 23.66 -12.21
C LEU A 122 -10.64 23.72 -12.78
N LEU A 123 -10.27 22.74 -13.61
CA LEU A 123 -8.98 22.68 -14.29
C LEU A 123 -8.87 23.63 -15.48
N THR A 124 -9.99 24.20 -15.94
CA THR A 124 -9.92 25.38 -16.81
C THR A 124 -9.60 26.64 -16.03
N PHE A 125 -9.78 26.72 -14.70
CA PHE A 125 -9.48 27.93 -13.92
C PHE A 125 -8.04 28.45 -14.04
N PRO A 126 -6.98 27.60 -14.10
CA PRO A 126 -5.65 28.05 -14.47
C PRO A 126 -5.59 28.65 -15.89
N LYS A 127 -6.39 28.22 -16.87
CA LYS A 127 -6.25 28.68 -18.27
C LYS A 127 -6.52 30.18 -18.49
N PRO A 128 -7.56 30.82 -17.89
CA PRO A 128 -7.76 32.26 -17.99
C PRO A 128 -6.87 33.08 -17.04
N TRP A 129 -6.36 32.48 -15.94
CA TRP A 129 -5.77 33.25 -14.82
C TRP A 129 -4.28 32.94 -14.52
N TYR A 130 -3.74 31.80 -14.94
CA TYR A 130 -2.35 31.41 -14.74
C TYR A 130 -1.44 32.10 -15.75
N ARG A 131 -0.93 33.27 -15.38
CA ARG A 131 0.20 33.89 -16.08
C ARG A 131 1.49 33.49 -15.38
N LYS A 132 2.25 32.57 -15.99
CA LYS A 132 3.58 32.13 -15.52
C LYS A 132 4.50 33.30 -15.15
N VAL A 133 4.39 34.43 -15.86
CA VAL A 133 5.12 35.68 -15.59
C VAL A 133 4.69 36.34 -14.27
N LEU A 134 3.39 36.39 -13.97
CA LEU A 134 2.89 36.94 -12.71
C LEU A 134 3.22 36.04 -11.54
N VAL A 135 3.08 34.73 -11.69
CA VAL A 135 3.46 33.75 -10.65
C VAL A 135 4.96 33.82 -10.37
N ARG A 136 5.80 33.93 -11.40
CA ARG A 136 7.25 34.13 -11.20
C ARG A 136 7.60 35.45 -10.54
N ARG A 137 6.91 36.54 -10.89
CA ARG A 137 7.07 37.84 -10.23
C ARG A 137 6.60 37.84 -8.77
N LEU A 138 5.48 37.18 -8.48
CA LEU A 138 4.85 37.14 -7.16
C LEU A 138 5.58 36.21 -6.19
N PHE A 139 6.04 35.05 -6.65
CA PHE A 139 6.68 34.04 -5.79
C PHE A 139 8.22 34.02 -5.87
N PHE A 140 8.83 34.39 -7.00
CA PHE A 140 10.29 34.38 -7.17
C PHE A 140 10.90 35.77 -7.31
N GLY A 141 10.09 36.83 -7.46
CA GLY A 141 10.58 38.22 -7.52
C GLY A 141 11.28 38.59 -8.83
N ASP A 142 11.17 37.79 -9.89
CA ASP A 142 11.87 38.03 -11.17
C ASP A 142 11.42 39.36 -11.84
N GLN A 143 12.21 40.42 -11.67
CA GLN A 143 12.04 41.66 -12.44
C GLN A 143 12.64 41.50 -13.84
N SER A 144 11.82 41.25 -14.84
CA SER A 144 12.23 41.37 -16.24
C SER A 144 11.75 42.71 -16.81
N MET A 145 12.50 43.79 -16.56
CA MET A 145 12.47 44.94 -17.47
C MET A 145 13.47 44.65 -18.59
N PRO A 146 13.04 44.52 -19.86
CA PRO A 146 13.99 44.41 -20.96
C PRO A 146 14.73 45.74 -21.09
N LEU A 147 16.04 45.74 -20.81
CA LEU A 147 16.92 46.88 -21.09
C LEU A 147 16.94 47.11 -22.61
N ARG A 148 16.26 48.17 -23.05
CA ARG A 148 16.22 48.60 -24.45
C ARG A 148 17.61 49.16 -24.82
N LYS A 149 18.42 48.36 -25.51
CA LYS A 149 19.66 48.83 -26.14
C LYS A 149 19.29 49.73 -27.31
N THR A 150 19.51 51.03 -27.17
CA THR A 150 19.44 52.00 -28.26
C THR A 150 20.87 52.28 -28.69
N SER A 151 21.30 51.67 -29.79
CA SER A 151 22.54 52.03 -30.47
C SER A 151 22.25 53.15 -31.46
N LEU A 152 22.82 54.33 -31.22
CA LEU A 152 23.04 55.35 -32.24
C LEU A 152 24.52 55.73 -32.16
N SER A 153 25.19 55.55 -33.29
CA SER A 153 26.60 55.78 -33.56
C SER A 153 26.87 57.21 -34.00
N ALA A 154 27.86 57.87 -33.42
CA ALA A 154 28.70 58.93 -34.00
C ALA A 154 29.80 59.27 -32.97
N SER A 155 31.06 59.56 -33.26
CA SER A 155 31.99 59.33 -34.38
C SER A 155 33.36 59.79 -33.84
N SER A 156 34.44 59.12 -34.28
CA SER A 156 35.83 59.63 -34.41
C SER A 156 36.58 60.20 -33.18
N GLU A 157 37.65 59.53 -32.75
CA GLU A 157 39.04 59.93 -33.09
C GLU A 157 40.11 58.89 -32.70
N LEU A 158 40.89 58.53 -33.72
CA LEU A 158 42.29 58.10 -33.84
C LEU A 158 43.17 57.78 -32.60
N GLN A 159 43.69 56.54 -32.52
CA GLN A 159 45.11 56.13 -32.76
C GLN A 159 45.52 54.86 -31.95
N THR A 160 46.06 53.90 -32.70
CA THR A 160 46.80 52.69 -32.27
C THR A 160 48.30 52.90 -32.54
N PRO A 161 49.21 51.90 -32.43
CA PRO A 161 49.45 50.81 -31.45
C PRO A 161 50.95 50.89 -30.96
N THR A 162 51.51 50.10 -30.02
CA THR A 162 51.99 48.72 -30.18
C THR A 162 52.75 48.24 -28.90
N SER A 163 52.61 46.94 -28.60
CA SER A 163 53.66 45.96 -28.21
C SER A 163 54.69 46.27 -27.10
N ASN A 164 54.72 45.49 -26.00
CA ASN A 164 55.56 44.28 -25.84
C ASN A 164 55.67 43.79 -24.37
N ARG A 165 55.91 42.47 -24.27
CA ARG A 165 56.22 41.63 -23.09
C ARG A 165 57.20 42.22 -22.06
N ILE A 166 57.13 41.74 -20.81
CA ILE A 166 58.21 40.96 -20.14
C ILE A 166 57.65 40.21 -18.91
N SER A 167 57.95 38.91 -18.86
CA SER A 167 57.82 37.98 -17.74
C SER A 167 59.05 38.04 -16.84
N ILE A 168 58.88 38.02 -15.51
CA ILE A 168 59.98 37.79 -14.56
C ILE A 168 59.72 36.50 -13.78
N ILE A 169 60.57 35.52 -14.04
CA ILE A 169 60.80 34.29 -13.28
C ILE A 169 61.66 34.65 -12.06
N ARG A 170 61.39 34.07 -10.88
CA ARG A 170 62.43 33.84 -9.88
C ARG A 170 62.31 32.46 -9.25
N SER A 171 63.48 31.87 -9.12
CA SER A 171 63.83 30.47 -8.91
C SER A 171 63.95 30.06 -7.44
N SER A 172 63.92 28.75 -7.27
CA SER A 172 64.19 27.89 -6.10
C SER A 172 65.43 28.18 -5.25
N THR A 173 65.32 27.94 -3.94
CA THR A 173 66.37 27.36 -3.05
C THR A 173 65.73 26.53 -1.92
N PRO A 174 66.46 25.59 -1.27
CA PRO A 174 65.90 24.35 -0.71
C PRO A 174 65.70 24.30 0.82
N LYS A 175 64.98 23.25 1.24
CA LYS A 175 64.49 22.87 2.57
C LYS A 175 65.52 22.94 3.72
N THR A 176 65.06 23.34 4.90
CA THR A 176 65.52 22.78 6.19
C THR A 176 64.31 22.41 7.07
N PRO A 177 64.40 21.35 7.89
CA PRO A 177 63.24 20.74 8.54
C PRO A 177 62.99 21.38 9.91
N LYS A 178 61.73 21.75 10.18
CA LYS A 178 61.27 21.94 11.56
C LYS A 178 60.08 21.02 11.80
N SER A 179 60.39 19.93 12.49
CA SER A 179 59.49 19.15 13.31
C SER A 179 58.75 20.08 14.29
N SER A 180 57.44 20.22 14.09
CA SER A 180 56.52 20.40 15.20
C SER A 180 55.19 19.79 14.76
N SER A 181 54.76 18.82 15.55
CA SER A 181 53.56 18.01 15.44
C SER A 181 52.33 18.78 14.95
N GLN A 182 51.87 18.51 13.72
CA GLN A 182 50.46 18.68 13.39
C GLN A 182 49.68 17.62 14.18
N ILE A 183 49.22 18.00 15.37
CA ILE A 183 48.06 17.35 15.98
C ILE A 183 46.90 17.69 15.04
N GLN A 184 46.52 16.75 14.17
CA GLN A 184 45.24 16.81 13.49
C GLN A 184 44.17 16.81 14.60
N SER A 185 43.60 17.97 14.88
CA SER A 185 42.38 18.05 15.69
C SER A 185 41.34 17.13 15.07
N PRO A 186 40.63 16.29 15.86
CA PRO A 186 39.61 15.41 15.31
C PRO A 186 38.58 16.25 14.52
N PRO A 187 38.01 15.71 13.43
CA PRO A 187 37.01 16.43 12.65
C PRO A 187 35.87 16.89 13.57
N ILE A 188 35.51 18.17 13.48
CA ILE A 188 34.49 18.82 14.31
C ILE A 188 33.21 17.97 14.29
N GLU A 189 32.84 17.42 15.45
CA GLU A 189 31.63 16.60 15.57
C GLU A 189 30.39 17.53 15.53
N TRP A 190 29.66 17.56 14.40
CA TRP A 190 28.39 18.29 14.25
C TRP A 190 27.19 17.35 14.38
N ALA A 191 26.10 17.74 15.03
CA ALA A 191 24.87 16.95 15.02
C ALA A 191 23.69 17.78 14.51
N ALA A 192 22.88 17.21 13.63
CA ALA A 192 21.68 17.86 13.10
C ALA A 192 20.44 17.09 13.56
N SER A 193 19.50 17.79 14.18
CA SER A 193 18.17 17.28 14.51
C SER A 193 17.11 18.09 13.77
N CYS A 194 16.15 17.40 13.14
CA CYS A 194 14.99 18.01 12.53
C CYS A 194 13.74 17.36 13.10
N ILE A 195 12.84 18.18 13.66
CA ILE A 195 11.54 17.76 14.17
C ILE A 195 10.49 18.47 13.34
N PHE A 196 9.63 17.70 12.68
CA PHE A 196 8.45 18.20 12.02
C PHE A 196 7.22 17.67 12.74
N THR A 197 6.25 18.54 13.02
CA THR A 197 4.97 18.15 13.59
C THR A 197 3.87 18.86 12.82
N MET A 198 2.92 18.12 12.27
CA MET A 198 1.71 18.63 11.66
C MET A 198 0.52 18.03 12.37
N GLN A 199 -0.36 18.86 12.91
CA GLN A 199 -1.61 18.42 13.53
C GLN A 199 -2.80 19.12 12.90
N TRP A 200 -3.94 18.45 12.81
CA TRP A 200 -5.20 19.04 12.37
C TRP A 200 -6.35 18.64 13.28
N LYS A 201 -7.28 19.58 13.51
CA LYS A 201 -8.45 19.33 14.35
C LYS A 201 -9.49 18.51 13.59
N GLU A 202 -9.92 18.99 12.44
CA GLU A 202 -10.98 18.39 11.62
C GLU A 202 -10.68 18.61 10.14
N LEU A 203 -10.82 17.56 9.33
CA LEU A 203 -10.77 17.61 7.88
C LEU A 203 -12.02 16.92 7.34
N ASN A 204 -12.92 17.71 6.77
CA ASN A 204 -14.16 17.24 6.17
C ASN A 204 -14.06 17.37 4.66
N VAL A 205 -14.26 16.27 3.95
CA VAL A 205 -14.20 16.19 2.49
C VAL A 205 -15.57 15.70 2.03
N ASN A 206 -16.31 16.54 1.31
CA ASN A 206 -17.56 16.15 0.65
C ASN A 206 -17.30 16.18 -0.86
N ALA A 207 -17.33 15.01 -1.48
CA ALA A 207 -17.03 14.83 -2.88
C ALA A 207 -18.21 14.19 -3.61
N GLN A 208 -18.65 14.78 -4.72
CA GLN A 208 -19.61 14.15 -5.62
C GLN A 208 -18.84 13.37 -6.70
N MET A 209 -18.72 12.05 -6.52
CA MET A 209 -17.90 11.14 -7.32
C MET A 209 -18.66 10.49 -8.50
N SER A 210 -19.56 11.25 -9.13
CA SER A 210 -20.37 10.81 -10.28
C SER A 210 -21.10 9.47 -10.01
N ASN A 211 -21.35 8.66 -11.03
CA ASN A 211 -22.03 7.37 -10.90
C ASN A 211 -21.17 6.27 -10.26
N THR A 212 -19.88 6.50 -9.99
CA THR A 212 -18.98 5.50 -9.42
C THR A 212 -19.22 5.33 -7.93
N MET A 213 -19.10 6.39 -7.13
CA MET A 213 -19.38 6.37 -5.69
C MET A 213 -20.53 7.30 -5.26
N GLY A 214 -21.04 8.14 -6.16
CA GLY A 214 -22.09 9.09 -5.82
C GLY A 214 -21.61 10.13 -4.82
N ASN A 215 -22.47 10.48 -3.87
CA ASN A 215 -22.16 11.42 -2.81
C ASN A 215 -21.26 10.74 -1.78
N THR A 216 -20.02 11.19 -1.68
CA THR A 216 -18.99 10.63 -0.81
C THR A 216 -18.55 11.65 0.22
N THR A 217 -18.74 11.33 1.50
CA THR A 217 -18.28 12.16 2.61
C THR A 217 -17.16 11.44 3.36
N LEU A 218 -16.05 12.13 3.58
CA LEU A 218 -14.91 11.67 4.37
C LEU A 218 -14.67 12.65 5.53
N HIS A 219 -14.79 12.16 6.76
CA HIS A 219 -14.55 12.91 7.99
C HIS A 219 -13.31 12.37 8.69
N VAL A 220 -12.28 13.20 8.84
CA VAL A 220 -11.01 12.85 9.46
C VAL A 220 -10.79 13.78 10.66
N ARG A 221 -10.81 13.25 11.88
CA ARG A 221 -10.72 14.04 13.12
C ARG A 221 -9.43 13.76 13.89
N GLN A 222 -8.86 14.83 14.43
CA GLN A 222 -7.67 14.85 15.29
C GLN A 222 -6.52 14.00 14.73
N GLY A 223 -5.90 14.50 13.66
CA GLY A 223 -4.71 13.87 13.12
C GLY A 223 -3.42 14.55 13.57
N LEU A 224 -2.37 13.74 13.68
CA LEU A 224 -1.03 14.15 14.08
C LEU A 224 0.00 13.38 13.26
N LEU A 225 0.78 14.09 12.47
CA LEU A 225 1.96 13.60 11.78
C LEU A 225 3.21 14.19 12.44
N ARG A 226 4.09 13.35 12.97
CA ARG A 226 5.34 13.76 13.62
C ARG A 226 6.51 13.04 12.98
N GLY A 227 7.48 13.80 12.48
CA GLY A 227 8.77 13.31 12.03
C GLY A 227 9.88 13.76 12.97
N HIS A 228 10.81 12.86 13.28
CA HIS A 228 12.04 13.17 13.99
C HIS A 228 13.21 12.54 13.23
N LEU A 229 14.15 13.38 12.82
CA LEU A 229 15.35 13.02 12.08
C LEU A 229 16.55 13.51 12.88
N HIS A 230 17.42 12.60 13.31
CA HIS A 230 18.65 12.92 13.99
C HIS A 230 19.82 12.30 13.23
N ILE A 231 20.78 13.13 12.84
CA ILE A 231 21.97 12.76 12.07
C ILE A 231 23.21 13.23 12.81
N SER A 232 24.19 12.34 12.98
CA SER A 232 25.48 12.64 13.60
C SER A 232 26.66 12.15 12.74
N PRO A 233 27.89 12.65 12.96
CA PRO A 233 29.05 12.41 12.09
C PRO A 233 29.58 10.98 12.21
N LYS A 234 29.40 10.34 13.37
CA LYS A 234 29.72 8.92 13.62
C LYS A 234 28.74 7.94 12.96
N ARG A 235 28.15 8.33 11.82
CA ARG A 235 27.10 7.61 11.09
C ARG A 235 25.88 7.18 11.92
N TYR A 236 25.68 7.76 13.12
CA TYR A 236 24.45 7.55 13.87
C TYR A 236 23.30 8.28 13.17
N ARG A 237 22.31 7.52 12.73
CA ARG A 237 21.07 8.01 12.10
C ARG A 237 19.89 7.46 12.89
N ASP A 238 19.01 8.33 13.35
CA ASP A 238 17.72 7.94 13.93
C ASP A 238 16.63 8.72 13.19
N ILE A 239 15.88 8.00 12.38
CA ILE A 239 14.77 8.51 11.58
C ILE A 239 13.51 7.87 12.14
N SER A 240 12.56 8.68 12.56
CA SER A 240 11.25 8.21 12.99
C SER A 240 10.15 9.06 12.39
N CYS A 241 9.10 8.41 11.96
CA CYS A 241 7.88 9.02 11.44
C CYS A 241 6.69 8.36 12.13
N THR A 242 5.83 9.16 12.73
CA THR A 242 4.64 8.71 13.44
C THR A 242 3.43 9.46 12.93
N PHE A 243 2.43 8.73 12.46
CA PHE A 243 1.12 9.23 12.09
C PHE A 243 0.09 8.69 13.07
N LYS A 244 -0.74 9.57 13.64
CA LYS A 244 -1.83 9.23 14.53
C LYS A 244 -3.11 9.88 14.02
N LEU A 245 -4.22 9.18 14.14
CA LEU A 245 -5.53 9.67 13.74
C LEU A 245 -6.59 9.14 14.71
N LEU A 246 -7.38 10.02 15.33
CA LEU A 246 -8.40 9.59 16.29
C LEU A 246 -9.57 8.87 15.60
N SER A 247 -10.08 9.41 14.50
CA SER A 247 -11.18 8.80 13.75
C SER A 247 -11.16 9.19 12.29
N SER A 248 -11.48 8.24 11.41
CA SER A 248 -11.74 8.43 9.99
C SER A 248 -13.06 7.75 9.65
N GLN A 249 -13.97 8.44 8.97
CA GLN A 249 -15.23 7.87 8.50
C GLN A 249 -15.43 8.23 7.04
N LEU A 250 -15.57 7.22 6.19
CA LEU A 250 -15.88 7.34 4.78
C LEU A 250 -17.27 6.77 4.54
N ASN A 251 -18.17 7.56 3.96
CA ASN A 251 -19.52 7.13 3.61
C ASN A 251 -19.80 7.51 2.16
N ALA A 252 -20.29 6.57 1.36
CA ALA A 252 -20.58 6.73 -0.06
C ALA A 252 -22.01 6.27 -0.37
N GLN A 253 -22.79 7.12 -1.05
CA GLN A 253 -24.21 6.89 -1.31
C GLN A 253 -24.61 7.31 -2.73
N GLY A 254 -25.47 6.53 -3.38
CA GLY A 254 -26.05 6.87 -4.69
C GLY A 254 -25.17 6.57 -5.90
N GLY A 255 -24.01 5.92 -5.71
CA GLY A 255 -23.17 5.38 -6.78
C GLY A 255 -23.27 3.87 -6.95
N ALA A 256 -22.60 3.33 -7.96
CA ALA A 256 -22.43 1.88 -8.14
C ALA A 256 -21.68 1.23 -6.97
N ILE A 257 -20.78 1.97 -6.32
CA ILE A 257 -20.06 1.60 -5.10
C ILE A 257 -20.65 2.45 -3.98
N SER A 258 -21.12 1.80 -2.93
CA SER A 258 -21.69 2.47 -1.76
C SER A 258 -21.25 1.76 -0.49
N GLY A 259 -21.49 2.38 0.65
CA GLY A 259 -21.18 1.80 1.95
C GLY A 259 -20.46 2.74 2.89
N GLU A 260 -20.08 2.19 4.03
CA GLU A 260 -19.48 2.90 5.14
C GLU A 260 -18.19 2.19 5.57
N VAL A 261 -17.11 2.95 5.74
CA VAL A 261 -15.85 2.48 6.31
C VAL A 261 -15.45 3.43 7.42
N ALA A 262 -15.41 2.93 8.65
CA ALA A 262 -15.04 3.68 9.83
C ALA A 262 -13.78 3.08 10.47
N ILE A 263 -12.80 3.94 10.73
CA ILE A 263 -11.53 3.60 11.38
C ILE A 263 -11.41 4.44 12.64
N SER A 264 -11.19 3.78 13.78
CA SER A 264 -10.98 4.42 15.07
C SER A 264 -9.55 4.21 15.56
N LYS A 265 -8.92 5.30 16.03
CA LYS A 265 -7.57 5.37 16.59
C LYS A 265 -6.54 4.62 15.76
N LEU A 266 -6.13 5.18 14.62
CA LEU A 266 -5.04 4.67 13.80
C LEU A 266 -3.70 5.24 14.30
N LEU A 267 -2.73 4.36 14.51
CA LEU A 267 -1.33 4.68 14.78
C LEU A 267 -0.46 3.97 13.74
N VAL A 268 0.32 4.74 12.98
CA VAL A 268 1.40 4.24 12.12
C VAL A 268 2.71 4.80 12.65
N SER A 269 3.70 3.96 12.92
CA SER A 269 5.00 4.39 13.40
C SER A 269 6.09 3.64 12.66
N ILE A 270 6.96 4.37 11.96
CA ILE A 270 8.11 3.84 11.25
C ILE A 270 9.35 4.41 11.92
N ARG A 271 10.32 3.56 12.27
CA ARG A 271 11.61 3.94 12.83
C ARG A 271 12.73 3.21 12.09
N HIS A 272 13.78 3.94 11.77
CA HIS A 272 15.01 3.44 11.21
C HIS A 272 16.16 4.00 12.03
N LYS A 273 16.94 3.12 12.63
CA LYS A 273 18.06 3.47 13.51
C LYS A 273 19.32 2.76 13.04
N LYS A 274 20.38 3.52 12.82
CA LYS A 274 21.69 3.00 12.45
C LYS A 274 22.72 3.48 13.46
N LEU A 275 23.45 2.56 14.08
CA LEU A 275 24.63 2.86 14.89
C LEU A 275 25.90 2.43 14.16
N GLU A 276 27.02 3.02 14.56
CA GLU A 276 28.34 2.61 14.09
C GLU A 276 28.61 1.13 14.45
N GLN A 277 29.11 0.35 13.49
CA GLN A 277 29.43 -1.08 13.60
C GLN A 277 28.26 -2.03 13.99
N LYS A 278 27.04 -1.51 14.15
CA LYS A 278 25.83 -2.33 14.36
C LYS A 278 25.02 -2.46 13.06
N SER A 279 24.32 -3.58 12.92
CA SER A 279 23.26 -3.74 11.91
C SER A 279 22.21 -2.63 12.02
N PRO A 280 21.54 -2.27 10.91
CA PRO A 280 20.41 -1.36 10.96
C PRO A 280 19.27 -1.98 11.78
N GLU A 281 18.55 -1.16 12.53
CA GLU A 281 17.32 -1.53 13.25
C GLU A 281 16.15 -0.77 12.61
N ASN A 282 15.32 -1.51 11.88
CA ASN A 282 14.10 -1.04 11.24
C ASN A 282 12.90 -1.60 11.97
N THR A 283 11.96 -0.73 12.33
CA THR A 283 10.70 -1.15 12.94
C THR A 283 9.56 -0.35 12.33
N ALA A 284 8.54 -1.06 11.83
CA ALA A 284 7.29 -0.48 11.38
C ALA A 284 6.15 -1.05 12.21
N LYS A 285 5.36 -0.19 12.82
CA LYS A 285 4.21 -0.56 13.65
C LYS A 285 2.94 0.07 13.09
N LEU A 286 1.90 -0.72 12.96
CA LEU A 286 0.56 -0.34 12.55
C LEU A 286 -0.42 -0.83 13.61
N GLU A 287 -1.27 0.06 14.13
CA GLU A 287 -2.22 -0.27 15.20
C GLU A 287 -3.53 0.48 14.96
N PHE A 288 -4.65 -0.21 15.13
CA PHE A 288 -5.98 0.36 15.10
C PHE A 288 -6.74 -0.04 16.36
N LYS A 289 -7.70 0.76 16.83
CA LYS A 289 -8.63 0.35 17.90
C LYS A 289 -9.82 -0.43 17.34
N ASN A 290 -10.39 0.06 16.24
CA ASN A 290 -11.54 -0.57 15.60
C ASN A 290 -11.57 -0.20 14.12
N ILE A 291 -11.84 -1.17 13.26
CA ILE A 291 -12.13 -0.99 11.85
C ILE A 291 -13.49 -1.62 11.58
N GLU A 292 -14.43 -0.81 11.13
CA GLU A 292 -15.76 -1.24 10.75
C GLU A 292 -15.96 -0.95 9.27
N SER A 293 -16.48 -1.93 8.54
CA SER A 293 -16.65 -1.83 7.10
C SER A 293 -17.95 -2.47 6.68
N ARG A 294 -18.67 -1.77 5.83
CA ARG A 294 -19.83 -2.24 5.09
C ARG A 294 -19.67 -1.78 3.66
N ILE A 295 -19.56 -2.72 2.73
CA ILE A 295 -19.35 -2.43 1.32
C ILE A 295 -20.53 -2.96 0.52
N GLU A 296 -21.02 -2.12 -0.38
CA GLU A 296 -22.14 -2.39 -1.28
C GLU A 296 -21.73 -2.22 -2.75
N TRP A 297 -22.19 -3.18 -3.56
CA TRP A 297 -22.02 -3.16 -5.00
C TRP A 297 -23.40 -3.15 -5.68
N MET A 298 -23.66 -2.09 -6.45
CA MET A 298 -24.95 -1.86 -7.12
C MET A 298 -26.14 -1.99 -6.16
N SER A 299 -26.05 -1.35 -4.98
CA SER A 299 -27.05 -1.36 -3.90
C SER A 299 -27.26 -2.73 -3.21
N ARG A 300 -26.34 -3.69 -3.37
CA ARG A 300 -26.36 -4.96 -2.65
C ARG A 300 -25.19 -5.02 -1.66
N PRO A 301 -25.43 -5.29 -0.36
CA PRO A 301 -24.34 -5.50 0.59
C PRO A 301 -23.59 -6.78 0.23
N ILE A 302 -22.27 -6.68 0.08
CA ILE A 302 -21.40 -7.80 -0.30
C ILE A 302 -20.40 -8.14 0.80
N PHE A 303 -20.12 -7.22 1.72
CA PHE A 303 -19.11 -7.42 2.76
C PHE A 303 -19.47 -6.58 3.97
N ILE A 304 -19.47 -7.21 5.15
CA ILE A 304 -19.64 -6.54 6.43
C ILE A 304 -18.59 -7.10 7.38
N ALA A 305 -17.81 -6.24 8.01
CA ALA A 305 -16.75 -6.66 8.92
C ALA A 305 -16.52 -5.68 10.07
N LYS A 306 -16.12 -6.22 11.21
CA LYS A 306 -15.61 -5.48 12.38
C LYS A 306 -14.32 -6.12 12.85
N PHE A 307 -13.28 -5.30 12.99
CA PHE A 307 -11.94 -5.73 13.38
C PHE A 307 -11.45 -4.89 14.56
N VAL A 308 -11.36 -5.53 15.73
CA VAL A 308 -11.11 -4.88 17.02
C VAL A 308 -9.67 -5.09 17.48
N ASP A 309 -9.02 -3.98 17.81
CA ASP A 309 -7.64 -3.90 18.27
C ASP A 309 -6.60 -4.60 17.36
N PRO A 310 -6.65 -4.48 16.02
CA PRO A 310 -5.62 -5.08 15.18
C PRO A 310 -4.31 -4.31 15.27
N GLN A 311 -3.23 -5.04 15.51
CA GLN A 311 -1.86 -4.54 15.55
C GLN A 311 -0.97 -5.41 14.67
N ILE A 312 -0.06 -4.76 13.94
CA ILE A 312 0.98 -5.41 13.14
C ILE A 312 2.30 -4.68 13.43
N ILE A 313 3.34 -5.43 13.73
CA ILE A 313 4.69 -4.96 14.00
C ILE A 313 5.62 -5.73 13.04
N LEU A 314 6.32 -4.99 12.20
CA LEU A 314 7.41 -5.49 11.38
C LEU A 314 8.73 -5.05 11.99
N SER A 315 9.67 -5.97 12.16
CA SER A 315 11.03 -5.69 12.61
C SER A 315 12.03 -6.55 11.86
N ASP A 316 13.18 -5.99 11.54
CA ASP A 316 14.30 -6.78 11.01
C ASP A 316 15.22 -7.26 12.14
N GLU A 317 15.83 -8.40 11.91
CA GLU A 317 16.75 -9.03 12.84
C GLU A 317 18.00 -9.49 12.10
N TRP A 318 19.15 -8.99 12.54
CA TRP A 318 20.45 -9.36 12.02
C TRP A 318 21.27 -9.95 13.16
N ARG A 319 21.67 -11.22 13.06
CA ARG A 319 22.57 -11.85 14.03
C ARG A 319 23.72 -12.51 13.29
N TYR A 320 24.91 -12.45 13.88
CA TYR A 320 26.03 -13.30 13.46
C TYR A 320 26.65 -13.92 14.70
N ASN A 321 26.99 -15.19 14.61
CA ASN A 321 27.65 -15.94 15.67
C ASN A 321 29.13 -16.09 15.33
N ARG A 322 29.99 -15.95 16.35
CA ARG A 322 31.44 -16.18 16.26
C ARG A 322 31.83 -17.33 17.17
N ASP A 323 32.71 -18.19 16.67
CA ASP A 323 33.27 -19.30 17.45
C ASP A 323 34.38 -18.83 18.39
N SER A 324 34.92 -19.73 19.23
CA SER A 324 36.01 -19.46 20.17
C SER A 324 37.32 -18.96 19.52
N LYS A 325 37.43 -19.03 18.19
CA LYS A 325 38.56 -18.54 17.37
C LYS A 325 38.29 -17.18 16.69
N ASP A 326 37.19 -16.50 17.05
CA ASP A 326 36.71 -15.22 16.45
C ASP A 326 36.36 -15.31 14.94
N ILE A 327 36.18 -16.52 14.42
CA ILE A 327 35.69 -16.76 13.06
C ILE A 327 34.16 -16.80 13.08
N VAL A 328 33.53 -16.15 12.11
CA VAL A 328 32.08 -16.13 11.94
C VAL A 328 31.62 -17.49 11.43
N THR A 329 30.73 -18.15 12.17
CA THR A 329 30.20 -19.49 11.85
C THR A 329 28.83 -19.42 11.21
N GLU A 330 27.99 -18.49 11.66
CA GLU A 330 26.61 -18.36 11.21
C GLU A 330 26.24 -16.90 11.07
N SER A 331 25.68 -16.53 9.93
CA SER A 331 25.17 -15.19 9.65
C SER A 331 23.70 -15.28 9.27
N THR A 332 22.82 -14.68 10.09
CA THR A 332 21.37 -14.77 9.95
C THR A 332 20.76 -13.39 9.69
N CYS A 333 19.89 -13.31 8.68
CA CYS A 333 19.10 -12.13 8.37
C CYS A 333 17.64 -12.52 8.23
N LEU A 334 16.83 -12.07 9.19
CA LEU A 334 15.42 -12.45 9.30
C LEU A 334 14.54 -11.20 9.34
N ILE A 335 13.33 -11.32 8.79
CA ILE A 335 12.27 -10.34 9.01
C ILE A 335 11.17 -10.96 9.89
N ASN A 336 10.79 -10.28 10.96
CA ASN A 336 9.70 -10.69 11.83
C ASN A 336 8.46 -9.84 11.57
N VAL A 337 7.33 -10.50 11.35
CA VAL A 337 6.00 -9.90 11.22
C VAL A 337 5.12 -10.46 12.34
N ALA A 338 4.98 -9.70 13.42
CA ALA A 338 4.11 -10.05 14.54
C ALA A 338 2.81 -9.27 14.45
N GLY A 339 1.67 -9.94 14.54
CA GLY A 339 0.36 -9.31 14.58
C GLY A 339 -0.53 -9.89 15.66
N SER A 340 -1.42 -9.07 16.19
CA SER A 340 -2.40 -9.52 17.16
C SER A 340 -3.72 -8.77 17.01
N TRP A 341 -4.82 -9.42 17.41
CA TRP A 341 -6.13 -8.79 17.47
C TRP A 341 -7.03 -9.44 18.52
N THR A 342 -8.04 -8.68 18.96
CA THR A 342 -9.00 -9.16 19.95
C THR A 342 -10.20 -9.84 19.30
N ASN A 343 -10.85 -9.21 18.33
CA ASN A 343 -12.01 -9.82 17.67
C ASN A 343 -12.03 -9.46 16.19
N LEU A 344 -12.29 -10.46 15.35
CA LEU A 344 -12.51 -10.30 13.92
C LEU A 344 -13.83 -10.97 13.56
N GLU A 345 -14.83 -10.15 13.20
CA GLU A 345 -16.14 -10.63 12.77
C GLU A 345 -16.36 -10.23 11.32
N MET A 346 -16.70 -11.20 10.48
CA MET A 346 -16.90 -10.98 9.05
C MET A 346 -18.12 -11.73 8.53
N ILE A 347 -18.86 -11.09 7.65
CA ILE A 347 -19.94 -11.70 6.87
C ILE A 347 -19.56 -11.58 5.40
N ILE A 348 -19.55 -12.72 4.71
CA ILE A 348 -19.20 -12.82 3.31
C ILE A 348 -20.25 -13.61 2.53
N THR A 349 -20.30 -13.34 1.22
CA THR A 349 -21.10 -14.07 0.24
C THR A 349 -20.17 -14.72 -0.79
N LYS A 350 -20.66 -15.69 -1.56
CA LYS A 350 -19.87 -16.32 -2.63
C LYS A 350 -19.37 -15.33 -3.70
N MET A 351 -20.07 -14.20 -3.88
CA MET A 351 -19.71 -13.17 -4.86
C MET A 351 -18.77 -12.09 -4.30
N THR A 352 -18.48 -12.10 -3.00
CA THR A 352 -17.76 -11.01 -2.33
C THR A 352 -16.39 -10.75 -2.96
N VAL A 353 -15.62 -11.79 -3.27
CA VAL A 353 -14.28 -11.66 -3.86
C VAL A 353 -14.35 -11.09 -5.28
N ASP A 354 -15.27 -11.58 -6.11
CA ASP A 354 -15.45 -11.09 -7.48
C ASP A 354 -15.94 -9.64 -7.52
N ASP A 355 -16.92 -9.31 -6.67
CA ASP A 355 -17.49 -7.96 -6.62
C ASP A 355 -16.49 -6.98 -6.02
N LEU A 356 -15.68 -7.35 -5.00
CA LEU A 356 -14.55 -6.53 -4.53
C LEU A 356 -13.50 -6.32 -5.62
N THR A 357 -13.22 -7.34 -6.44
CA THR A 357 -12.29 -7.20 -7.56
C THR A 357 -12.83 -6.23 -8.62
N LYS A 358 -14.13 -6.29 -8.94
CA LYS A 358 -14.80 -5.33 -9.84
C LYS A 358 -14.79 -3.92 -9.26
N ILE A 359 -15.04 -3.76 -7.95
CA ILE A 359 -14.94 -2.48 -7.24
C ILE A 359 -13.53 -1.91 -7.41
N MET A 360 -12.50 -2.69 -7.11
CA MET A 360 -11.10 -2.24 -7.20
C MET A 360 -10.74 -1.81 -8.63
N LYS A 361 -11.10 -2.61 -9.64
CA LYS A 361 -10.89 -2.25 -11.05
C LYS A 361 -11.62 -0.96 -11.44
N LYS A 362 -12.86 -0.79 -10.98
CA LYS A 362 -13.68 0.41 -11.29
C LYS A 362 -13.15 1.66 -10.60
N LEU A 363 -12.73 1.56 -9.34
CA LEU A 363 -12.08 2.65 -8.61
C LEU A 363 -10.77 3.04 -9.27
N HIS A 364 -9.93 2.05 -9.63
CA HIS A 364 -8.67 2.29 -10.30
C HIS A 364 -8.87 3.00 -11.65
N ALA A 365 -9.75 2.48 -12.50
CA ALA A 365 -10.08 3.10 -13.78
C ALA A 365 -10.62 4.53 -13.62
N PHE A 366 -11.48 4.75 -12.63
CA PHE A 366 -12.00 6.08 -12.32
C PHE A 366 -10.88 7.04 -11.90
N PHE A 367 -10.05 6.69 -10.90
CA PHE A 367 -8.97 7.57 -10.46
C PHE A 367 -7.92 7.81 -11.55
N ASP A 368 -7.59 6.79 -12.34
CA ASP A 368 -6.69 6.94 -13.49
C ASP A 368 -7.25 7.92 -14.51
N GLU A 369 -8.53 7.80 -14.86
CA GLU A 369 -9.20 8.71 -15.78
C GLU A 369 -9.20 10.14 -15.23
N GLN A 370 -9.50 10.32 -13.95
CA GLN A 370 -9.48 11.63 -13.30
C GLN A 370 -8.07 12.23 -13.27
N ILE A 371 -7.04 11.44 -12.96
CA ILE A 371 -5.64 11.89 -12.97
C ILE A 371 -5.17 12.20 -14.39
N LYS A 372 -5.48 11.35 -15.37
CA LYS A 372 -5.13 11.56 -16.79
C LYS A 372 -5.81 12.81 -17.35
N ASN A 373 -7.11 12.98 -17.14
CA ASN A 373 -7.85 14.18 -17.54
C ASN A 373 -7.30 15.44 -16.83
N SER A 374 -6.84 15.29 -15.58
CA SER A 374 -6.17 16.38 -14.88
C SER A 374 -4.82 16.78 -15.48
N ARG A 375 -4.01 15.82 -15.96
CA ARG A 375 -2.67 16.06 -16.51
C ARG A 375 -2.69 16.47 -17.98
N MET A 376 -3.53 15.86 -18.80
CA MET A 376 -3.64 16.13 -20.24
C MET A 376 -3.91 17.62 -20.47
N MET A 377 -4.78 18.21 -19.67
CA MET A 377 -5.09 19.65 -19.70
C MET A 377 -3.89 20.58 -19.47
N TRP A 378 -2.82 20.12 -18.80
CA TRP A 378 -1.61 20.90 -18.56
C TRP A 378 -0.55 20.71 -19.66
N VAL A 379 -0.49 19.52 -20.27
CA VAL A 379 0.51 19.17 -21.30
C VAL A 379 0.12 19.72 -22.67
N THR A 380 -1.15 19.61 -23.06
CA THR A 380 -1.61 20.15 -24.36
C THR A 380 -1.40 21.67 -24.45
N GLU A 381 -1.38 22.38 -23.31
CA GLU A 381 -1.09 23.81 -23.21
C GLU A 381 0.37 24.15 -23.54
N LEU A 382 1.33 23.34 -23.06
CA LEU A 382 2.76 23.52 -23.36
C LEU A 382 3.03 23.32 -24.85
N GLU A 383 2.34 22.37 -25.48
CA GLU A 383 2.45 22.08 -26.91
C GLU A 383 1.74 23.12 -27.77
N GLN A 384 0.56 23.59 -27.37
CA GLN A 384 -0.16 24.67 -28.06
C GLN A 384 0.64 25.98 -28.01
N GLN A 385 1.18 26.36 -26.84
CA GLN A 385 2.03 27.56 -26.71
C GLN A 385 3.34 27.43 -27.50
N ARG A 386 3.93 26.23 -27.59
CA ARG A 386 5.09 25.98 -28.46
C ARG A 386 4.73 26.15 -29.93
N ARG A 387 3.59 25.63 -30.37
CA ARG A 387 3.10 25.77 -31.75
C ARG A 387 2.76 27.21 -32.11
N ASP A 388 2.14 27.97 -31.21
CA ASP A 388 1.84 29.38 -31.42
C ASP A 388 3.09 30.26 -31.40
N ALA A 389 4.08 29.93 -30.56
CA ALA A 389 5.39 30.59 -30.57
C ALA A 389 6.19 30.26 -31.84
N GLN A 390 6.08 29.02 -32.34
CA GLN A 390 6.66 28.59 -33.61
C GLN A 390 6.02 29.34 -34.78
N ASN A 391 4.67 29.44 -34.80
CA ASN A 391 3.91 30.16 -35.82
C ASN A 391 4.18 31.66 -35.79
N ARG A 392 4.34 32.28 -34.61
CA ARG A 392 4.76 33.69 -34.50
C ARG A 392 6.20 33.92 -34.98
N ARG A 393 7.09 32.94 -34.78
CA ARG A 393 8.45 32.98 -35.35
C ARG A 393 8.43 32.88 -36.86
N LEU A 394 7.58 32.02 -37.40
CA LEU A 394 7.38 31.83 -38.84
C LEU A 394 6.76 33.08 -39.48
N SER A 395 5.75 33.70 -38.86
CA SER A 395 5.16 34.96 -39.36
C SER A 395 6.14 36.14 -39.33
N LEU A 396 7.03 36.22 -38.32
CA LEU A 396 8.10 37.23 -38.26
C LEU A 396 9.23 36.99 -39.27
N THR A 397 9.41 35.77 -39.79
CA THR A 397 10.31 35.49 -40.92
C THR A 397 9.67 35.76 -42.29
N PHE A 398 8.34 35.71 -42.40
CA PHE A 398 7.64 36.01 -43.66
C PHE A 398 7.33 37.50 -43.88
N GLU A 399 7.40 38.35 -42.86
CA GLU A 399 7.25 39.82 -43.01
C GLU A 399 8.52 40.54 -43.51
N LYS A 400 9.63 39.83 -43.74
CA LYS A 400 10.90 40.44 -44.15
C LYS A 400 11.23 40.38 -45.65
N ASP A 401 10.45 39.65 -46.44
CA ASP A 401 10.61 39.56 -47.91
C ASP A 401 9.27 39.79 -48.62
N SER A 402 8.87 41.06 -48.77
CA SER A 402 8.04 41.52 -49.90
C SER A 402 7.93 43.06 -49.92
N THR A 403 8.89 43.70 -50.60
CA THR A 403 8.71 45.06 -51.13
C THR A 403 9.02 45.04 -52.62
N ILE A 404 8.00 44.89 -53.48
CA ILE A 404 7.91 45.52 -54.80
C ILE A 404 6.43 45.89 -55.03
N PRO A 405 6.10 47.13 -55.48
CA PRO A 405 4.75 47.66 -55.47
C PRO A 405 4.02 47.44 -56.80
N GLY A 406 2.69 47.34 -56.75
CA GLY A 406 1.85 47.62 -57.91
C GLY A 406 0.54 46.83 -58.00
N ILE A 407 -0.53 47.60 -58.16
CA ILE A 407 -1.83 47.27 -58.77
C ILE A 407 -2.98 46.93 -57.81
N GLN A 408 -4.08 47.65 -58.11
CA GLN A 408 -5.32 47.88 -57.38
C GLN A 408 -6.35 46.73 -57.46
N ASN A 409 -7.29 46.79 -56.50
CA ASN A 409 -8.75 46.57 -56.64
C ASN A 409 -9.41 45.17 -56.55
N ILE A 410 -10.04 44.93 -55.38
CA ILE A 410 -11.41 44.41 -55.06
C ILE A 410 -11.84 42.97 -55.52
N PRO A 411 -12.98 42.38 -55.08
CA PRO A 411 -13.13 41.39 -53.98
C PRO A 411 -13.75 40.02 -54.41
N HIS A 412 -13.65 38.96 -53.60
CA HIS A 412 -14.58 37.80 -53.65
C HIS A 412 -14.63 37.12 -52.26
N ALA A 413 -15.75 36.84 -51.59
CA ALA A 413 -17.00 36.14 -51.97
C ALA A 413 -16.83 34.62 -52.19
N ALA A 414 -17.33 33.85 -51.21
CA ALA A 414 -18.02 32.55 -51.23
C ALA A 414 -17.50 31.32 -52.05
N SER A 415 -17.60 30.19 -51.34
CA SER A 415 -18.08 28.84 -51.76
C SER A 415 -17.21 27.88 -52.61
N ASP A 416 -16.96 26.73 -51.97
CA ASP A 416 -17.14 25.34 -52.45
C ASP A 416 -16.35 24.72 -53.63
N SER A 417 -15.66 23.64 -53.24
CA SER A 417 -15.75 22.27 -53.80
C SER A 417 -14.70 21.75 -54.81
N THR A 418 -14.24 20.53 -54.50
CA THR A 418 -13.92 19.38 -55.39
C THR A 418 -12.45 19.15 -55.84
N ILE A 419 -12.00 17.92 -55.54
CA ILE A 419 -10.73 17.17 -55.74
C ILE A 419 -10.72 16.62 -57.21
N PRO A 420 -9.65 16.09 -57.92
CA PRO A 420 -8.54 15.26 -57.41
C PRO A 420 -7.16 15.20 -58.14
N GLY A 421 -6.17 14.61 -57.43
CA GLY A 421 -5.17 13.67 -58.00
C GLY A 421 -3.79 14.19 -58.42
N ILE A 422 -2.72 13.68 -57.78
CA ILE A 422 -1.55 12.98 -58.38
C ILE A 422 -0.54 12.60 -57.27
N GLN A 423 0.05 11.41 -57.44
CA GLN A 423 0.87 10.61 -56.54
C GLN A 423 2.39 10.96 -56.50
N ASN A 424 3.01 10.58 -55.36
CA ASN A 424 4.43 10.23 -55.09
C ASN A 424 5.45 11.39 -55.11
N ILE A 425 6.49 11.51 -54.26
CA ILE A 425 7.45 10.56 -53.62
C ILE A 425 8.05 11.25 -52.32
N PRO A 426 9.06 10.72 -51.58
CA PRO A 426 9.00 9.97 -50.32
C PRO A 426 9.44 10.72 -49.03
N GLN A 427 9.23 10.02 -47.91
CA GLN A 427 9.71 10.27 -46.54
C GLN A 427 11.15 10.79 -46.42
N ALA A 428 11.33 11.81 -45.58
CA ALA A 428 12.56 12.03 -44.81
C ALA A 428 12.23 11.88 -43.31
N ALA A 429 12.77 10.82 -42.72
CA ALA A 429 12.72 10.53 -41.29
C ALA A 429 13.58 11.53 -40.50
N SER A 430 13.11 11.96 -39.32
CA SER A 430 14.01 12.17 -38.17
C SER A 430 13.27 12.39 -36.84
N VAL A 431 13.55 11.44 -35.94
CA VAL A 431 13.77 11.59 -34.48
C VAL A 431 12.52 11.74 -33.60
N SER A 432 11.87 10.60 -33.35
CA SER A 432 11.12 10.32 -32.12
C SER A 432 11.72 9.07 -31.45
N SER A 433 12.72 9.25 -30.58
CA SER A 433 13.33 8.12 -29.85
C SER A 433 13.71 8.44 -28.41
N PHE A 434 13.10 9.45 -27.78
CA PHE A 434 13.46 9.83 -26.40
C PHE A 434 12.34 9.77 -25.36
N ASP A 435 11.09 9.48 -25.73
CA ASP A 435 9.94 9.46 -24.79
C ASP A 435 9.22 8.11 -24.66
N SER A 436 9.61 7.08 -25.43
CA SER A 436 9.04 5.72 -25.27
C SER A 436 9.61 4.96 -24.09
N SER A 437 10.78 5.34 -23.58
CA SER A 437 11.45 4.64 -22.48
C SER A 437 10.91 5.00 -21.09
N ILE A 438 10.24 6.14 -20.92
CA ILE A 438 9.67 6.56 -19.62
C ILE A 438 8.23 6.07 -19.46
N SER A 439 7.48 5.97 -20.56
CA SER A 439 6.15 5.34 -20.55
C SER A 439 6.24 3.82 -20.41
N GLU A 440 7.22 3.16 -21.05
CA GLU A 440 7.54 1.75 -20.80
C GLU A 440 8.05 1.48 -19.39
N ALA A 441 8.83 2.40 -18.79
CA ALA A 441 9.30 2.24 -17.41
C ALA A 441 8.19 2.41 -16.35
N MET A 442 7.10 3.13 -16.66
CA MET A 442 5.95 3.25 -15.75
C MET A 442 4.82 2.25 -16.05
N SER A 443 4.72 1.72 -17.29
CA SER A 443 3.82 0.58 -17.59
C SER A 443 4.39 -0.75 -17.10
N ASN A 444 5.72 -0.91 -17.07
CA ASN A 444 6.37 -2.12 -16.56
C ASN A 444 6.38 -2.21 -15.02
N ALA A 445 5.97 -1.16 -14.31
CA ALA A 445 5.77 -1.19 -12.85
C ALA A 445 4.34 -1.59 -12.44
N THR A 446 3.45 -1.80 -13.41
CA THR A 446 2.06 -2.24 -13.18
C THR A 446 1.74 -3.37 -14.16
N SER A 447 2.56 -4.43 -14.16
CA SER A 447 2.12 -5.69 -14.75
C SER A 447 0.93 -6.18 -13.92
N THR A 448 -0.21 -6.31 -14.58
CA THR A 448 -1.23 -7.28 -14.22
C THR A 448 -0.54 -8.65 -14.20
N VAL A 449 -0.03 -9.06 -13.04
CA VAL A 449 0.66 -10.34 -12.86
C VAL A 449 -0.38 -11.44 -13.10
N PRO A 450 -0.25 -12.26 -14.16
CA PRO A 450 -0.99 -13.51 -14.26
C PRO A 450 -0.51 -14.41 -13.13
N VAL A 451 -1.46 -15.01 -12.44
CA VAL A 451 -1.28 -15.81 -11.23
C VAL A 451 -0.60 -17.14 -11.57
N ASP A 452 0.73 -17.21 -11.50
CA ASP A 452 1.50 -18.47 -11.43
C ASP A 452 2.67 -18.35 -10.44
N HIS A 453 2.34 -18.08 -9.17
CA HIS A 453 3.31 -17.90 -8.08
C HIS A 453 3.99 -19.19 -7.59
N TYR A 454 3.67 -20.37 -8.13
CA TYR A 454 4.15 -21.65 -7.58
C TYR A 454 5.60 -21.98 -7.94
N LEU A 455 6.18 -21.25 -8.90
CA LEU A 455 7.53 -21.47 -9.44
C LEU A 455 8.46 -20.25 -9.27
N ASP A 456 7.98 -19.16 -8.69
CA ASP A 456 8.82 -17.97 -8.51
C ASP A 456 9.85 -18.23 -7.41
N ARG A 457 11.10 -18.43 -7.83
CA ARG A 457 12.28 -18.67 -6.99
C ARG A 457 12.73 -17.39 -6.25
N HIS A 458 11.88 -16.87 -5.36
CA HIS A 458 12.07 -15.59 -4.68
C HIS A 458 13.35 -15.53 -3.83
N TRP A 459 13.70 -16.63 -3.15
CA TRP A 459 14.83 -16.68 -2.21
C TRP A 459 16.21 -16.66 -2.87
N HIS A 460 16.33 -17.07 -4.14
CA HIS A 460 17.59 -17.05 -4.88
C HIS A 460 18.14 -15.62 -4.97
N ARG A 461 17.29 -14.72 -5.46
CA ARG A 461 17.62 -13.30 -5.59
C ARG A 461 17.95 -12.66 -4.24
N VAL A 462 17.18 -12.99 -3.20
CA VAL A 462 17.37 -12.46 -1.84
C VAL A 462 18.72 -12.87 -1.27
N LEU A 463 19.09 -14.15 -1.38
CA LEU A 463 20.37 -14.68 -0.93
C LEU A 463 21.57 -14.07 -1.68
N ASP A 464 21.44 -13.86 -2.99
CA ASP A 464 22.49 -13.19 -3.78
C ASP A 464 22.71 -11.74 -3.29
N MET A 465 21.62 -11.01 -3.02
CA MET A 465 21.71 -9.65 -2.49
C MET A 465 22.28 -9.60 -1.07
N ILE A 466 21.98 -10.59 -0.23
CA ILE A 466 22.57 -10.70 1.12
C ILE A 466 24.05 -11.02 1.03
N THR A 467 24.46 -11.89 0.12
CA THR A 467 25.88 -12.18 -0.15
C THR A 467 26.63 -10.92 -0.59
N ASN A 468 26.01 -10.08 -1.42
CA ASN A 468 26.57 -8.78 -1.78
C ASN A 468 26.74 -7.85 -0.57
N ILE A 469 25.78 -7.81 0.36
CA ILE A 469 25.94 -7.09 1.63
C ILE A 469 27.12 -7.66 2.43
N GLN A 470 27.26 -8.99 2.51
CA GLN A 470 28.34 -9.65 3.24
C GLN A 470 29.73 -9.31 2.68
N MET A 471 29.84 -9.18 1.36
CA MET A 471 31.09 -8.80 0.68
C MET A 471 31.41 -7.31 0.82
N THR A 472 30.40 -6.44 0.88
CA THR A 472 30.59 -4.97 0.84
C THR A 472 30.55 -4.29 2.20
N LYS A 473 29.88 -4.88 3.21
CA LYS A 473 29.60 -4.23 4.50
C LYS A 473 30.21 -5.01 5.66
N ALA A 474 31.03 -4.32 6.46
CA ALA A 474 31.66 -4.89 7.64
C ALA A 474 30.71 -5.23 8.81
N PHE A 475 29.47 -4.71 8.81
CA PHE A 475 28.52 -4.96 9.92
C PHE A 475 27.85 -6.34 9.85
N PHE A 476 27.93 -7.02 8.69
CA PHE A 476 27.33 -8.34 8.48
C PHE A 476 28.34 -9.23 7.72
N PRO A 477 29.28 -9.86 8.42
CA PRO A 477 30.38 -10.60 7.78
C PRO A 477 29.93 -11.93 7.15
N LEU A 478 30.69 -12.39 6.16
CA LEU A 478 30.56 -13.73 5.58
C LEU A 478 31.09 -14.80 6.55
N PRO A 479 30.41 -15.96 6.67
CA PRO A 479 30.96 -17.09 7.40
C PRO A 479 32.29 -17.58 6.79
N GLY A 480 33.31 -17.79 7.63
CA GLY A 480 34.67 -18.14 7.20
C GLY A 480 35.05 -19.61 7.39
N THR A 481 34.16 -20.41 7.98
CA THR A 481 34.35 -21.84 8.23
C THR A 481 33.89 -22.68 7.05
N SER A 482 34.47 -23.88 6.87
CA SER A 482 34.01 -24.86 5.86
C SER A 482 32.56 -25.30 6.04
N GLU A 483 32.02 -25.18 7.25
CA GLU A 483 30.60 -25.41 7.60
C GLU A 483 29.84 -24.10 7.86
N GLY A 484 30.36 -22.96 7.40
CA GLY A 484 29.74 -21.67 7.64
C GLY A 484 28.41 -21.51 6.90
N ILE A 485 27.35 -21.13 7.61
CA ILE A 485 25.99 -21.04 7.03
C ILE A 485 25.49 -19.59 7.04
N THR A 486 25.05 -19.10 5.88
CA THR A 486 24.24 -17.89 5.78
C THR A 486 22.77 -18.29 5.73
N LEU A 487 22.00 -17.93 6.76
CA LEU A 487 20.56 -18.16 6.83
C LEU A 487 19.80 -16.87 6.52
N THR A 488 18.77 -17.01 5.70
CA THR A 488 17.88 -15.89 5.36
C THR A 488 16.45 -16.37 5.49
N GLY A 489 15.52 -15.49 5.85
CA GLY A 489 14.18 -15.97 6.14
C GLY A 489 13.29 -14.94 6.81
N GLY A 490 12.24 -15.44 7.45
CA GLY A 490 11.37 -14.61 8.26
C GLY A 490 10.36 -15.42 9.05
N THR A 491 9.73 -14.72 9.98
CA THR A 491 8.71 -15.25 10.87
C THR A 491 7.43 -14.42 10.73
N ILE A 492 6.29 -15.09 10.69
CA ILE A 492 4.96 -14.48 10.72
C ILE A 492 4.22 -15.06 11.92
N GLU A 493 4.00 -14.24 12.94
CA GLU A 493 3.31 -14.61 14.17
C GLU A 493 1.99 -13.86 14.24
N PHE A 494 0.87 -14.56 14.33
CA PHE A 494 -0.45 -13.98 14.52
C PHE A 494 -1.12 -14.55 15.76
N GLU A 495 -1.64 -13.68 16.62
CA GLU A 495 -2.42 -14.07 17.81
C GLU A 495 -3.82 -13.43 17.78
N ALA A 496 -4.85 -14.27 17.88
CA ALA A 496 -6.24 -13.86 17.77
C ALA A 496 -7.04 -14.36 18.97
N LYS A 497 -7.67 -13.47 19.73
CA LYS A 497 -8.55 -13.91 20.84
C LYS A 497 -9.87 -14.49 20.32
N SER A 498 -10.45 -13.90 19.26
CA SER A 498 -11.65 -14.43 18.61
C SER A 498 -11.69 -14.12 17.11
N ILE A 499 -12.15 -15.09 16.33
CA ILE A 499 -12.40 -14.97 14.89
C ILE A 499 -13.78 -15.59 14.61
N SER A 500 -14.67 -14.83 13.99
CA SER A 500 -16.00 -15.27 13.56
C SER A 500 -16.23 -14.94 12.10
N LEU A 501 -16.59 -15.94 11.31
CA LEU A 501 -16.86 -15.81 9.88
C LEU A 501 -18.23 -16.43 9.56
N ALA A 502 -19.15 -15.60 9.07
CA ALA A 502 -20.42 -16.04 8.52
C ALA A 502 -20.34 -16.11 6.98
N CYS A 503 -20.44 -17.32 6.45
CA CYS A 503 -20.48 -17.60 5.02
C CYS A 503 -21.92 -17.82 4.57
N MET A 504 -22.48 -16.84 3.86
CA MET A 504 -23.87 -16.88 3.39
C MET A 504 -24.06 -17.92 2.27
N ASN A 505 -25.15 -18.68 2.32
CA ASN A 505 -25.57 -19.57 1.24
C ASN A 505 -26.46 -18.82 0.22
N GLY A 506 -25.86 -17.86 -0.50
CA GLY A 506 -26.57 -16.97 -1.41
C GLY A 506 -26.15 -15.52 -1.25
N GLU A 507 -27.10 -14.60 -1.32
CA GLU A 507 -26.90 -13.18 -0.98
C GLU A 507 -26.91 -12.96 0.54
N MET A 508 -26.63 -11.73 0.99
CA MET A 508 -26.61 -11.39 2.43
C MET A 508 -27.94 -11.59 3.15
N SER A 509 -29.06 -11.64 2.42
CA SER A 509 -30.40 -11.93 2.96
C SER A 509 -30.76 -13.41 2.91
N ALA A 510 -29.83 -14.30 2.55
CA ALA A 510 -30.11 -15.73 2.40
C ALA A 510 -30.67 -16.35 3.71
N PRO A 511 -31.60 -17.31 3.60
CA PRO A 511 -32.25 -17.92 4.76
C PRO A 511 -31.33 -18.83 5.58
N SER A 512 -30.15 -19.17 5.05
CA SER A 512 -29.20 -20.04 5.73
C SER A 512 -27.75 -19.61 5.47
N TRP A 513 -26.89 -19.81 6.46
CA TRP A 513 -25.45 -19.56 6.37
C TRP A 513 -24.68 -20.56 7.22
N ALA A 514 -23.38 -20.71 6.93
CA ALA A 514 -22.45 -21.40 7.82
C ALA A 514 -21.73 -20.36 8.68
N LEU A 515 -21.60 -20.63 9.98
CA LEU A 515 -20.83 -19.80 10.90
C LEU A 515 -19.65 -20.61 11.43
N PHE A 516 -18.46 -20.05 11.22
CA PHE A 516 -17.19 -20.55 11.73
C PHE A 516 -16.75 -19.62 12.86
N HIS A 517 -16.50 -20.16 14.04
CA HIS A 517 -16.04 -19.38 15.18
C HIS A 517 -14.87 -20.09 15.86
N MET A 518 -13.83 -19.33 16.20
CA MET A 518 -12.62 -19.80 16.87
C MET A 518 -12.21 -18.82 17.96
N ARG A 519 -11.71 -19.36 19.08
CA ARG A 519 -11.18 -18.62 20.23
C ARG A 519 -9.70 -18.96 20.43
N GLU A 520 -8.90 -17.96 20.81
CA GLU A 520 -7.48 -18.12 21.15
C GLU A 520 -6.69 -18.85 20.04
N ALA A 521 -6.84 -18.40 18.80
CA ALA A 521 -6.12 -18.95 17.65
C ALA A 521 -4.76 -18.27 17.52
N SER A 522 -3.70 -19.05 17.32
CA SER A 522 -2.35 -18.55 17.07
C SER A 522 -1.75 -19.26 15.85
N ILE A 523 -1.13 -18.48 14.96
CA ILE A 523 -0.45 -18.95 13.76
C ILE A 523 1.01 -18.48 13.86
N ASP A 524 1.96 -19.41 13.74
CA ASP A 524 3.39 -19.11 13.64
C ASP A 524 3.93 -19.78 12.37
N VAL A 525 4.35 -18.97 11.41
CA VAL A 525 4.98 -19.41 10.17
C VAL A 525 6.43 -18.99 10.20
N ARG A 526 7.34 -19.95 10.05
CA ARG A 526 8.78 -19.70 9.95
C ARG A 526 9.28 -20.22 8.63
N ASN A 527 10.02 -19.38 7.92
CA ASN A 527 10.73 -19.77 6.72
C ASN A 527 12.22 -19.50 6.91
N THR A 528 13.03 -20.48 6.54
CA THR A 528 14.47 -20.36 6.43
C THR A 528 14.95 -20.90 5.09
N ALA A 529 15.78 -20.13 4.41
CA ALA A 529 16.44 -20.47 3.16
C ALA A 529 17.97 -20.34 3.30
N LYS A 530 18.69 -21.32 2.76
CA LYS A 530 20.15 -21.40 2.76
C LYS A 530 20.69 -22.03 1.48
N TYR A 531 21.92 -21.68 1.10
CA TYR A 531 22.61 -22.40 0.03
C TYR A 531 22.93 -23.84 0.47
N THR A 532 22.75 -24.78 -0.43
CA THR A 532 23.13 -26.18 -0.24
C THR A 532 23.71 -26.73 -1.54
N TYR A 533 24.54 -27.75 -1.44
CA TYR A 533 24.88 -28.57 -2.61
C TYR A 533 23.78 -29.61 -2.82
N LEU A 534 23.32 -29.75 -4.07
CA LEU A 534 22.26 -30.70 -4.42
C LEU A 534 22.79 -32.11 -4.69
N ASP A 535 24.04 -32.20 -5.15
CA ASP A 535 24.71 -33.45 -5.47
C ASP A 535 25.71 -33.85 -4.38
N GLU A 536 25.89 -35.15 -4.19
CA GLU A 536 26.91 -35.73 -3.29
C GLU A 536 28.35 -35.36 -3.72
N GLU A 537 28.54 -35.01 -5.00
CA GLU A 537 29.82 -34.55 -5.56
C GLU A 537 30.08 -33.04 -5.37
N HIS A 538 29.17 -32.31 -4.69
CA HIS A 538 29.27 -30.86 -4.42
C HIS A 538 29.44 -29.96 -5.66
N SER A 539 29.00 -30.42 -6.84
CA SER A 539 29.16 -29.72 -8.12
C SER A 539 28.04 -28.71 -8.41
N VAL A 540 26.81 -29.00 -7.99
CA VAL A 540 25.63 -28.16 -8.23
C VAL A 540 25.20 -27.45 -6.94
N VAL A 541 25.25 -26.11 -6.96
CA VAL A 541 24.72 -25.25 -5.90
C VAL A 541 23.23 -25.04 -6.12
N GLY A 542 22.44 -25.25 -5.07
CA GLY A 542 21.02 -24.91 -5.01
C GLY A 542 20.67 -24.27 -3.68
N ILE A 543 19.36 -24.14 -3.43
CA ILE A 543 18.82 -23.59 -2.19
C ILE A 543 17.96 -24.64 -1.50
N ASN A 544 18.24 -24.84 -0.21
CA ASN A 544 17.38 -25.57 0.68
C ASN A 544 16.44 -24.58 1.37
N MET A 545 15.14 -24.77 1.20
CA MET A 545 14.10 -24.04 1.90
C MET A 545 13.41 -24.97 2.89
N GLU A 546 13.32 -24.51 4.13
CA GLU A 546 12.56 -25.15 5.19
C GLU A 546 11.47 -24.19 5.66
N GLN A 547 10.22 -24.65 5.59
CA GLN A 547 9.07 -23.91 6.04
C GLN A 547 8.39 -24.69 7.15
N LYS A 548 8.08 -24.01 8.24
CA LYS A 548 7.37 -24.56 9.38
C LYS A 548 6.13 -23.71 9.66
N PHE A 549 4.97 -24.31 9.51
CA PHE A 549 3.68 -23.72 9.86
C PHE A 549 3.16 -24.38 11.14
N MET A 550 2.86 -23.58 12.14
CA MET A 550 2.32 -24.00 13.41
C MET A 550 0.99 -23.28 13.64
N PHE A 551 -0.06 -24.04 13.89
CA PHE A 551 -1.37 -23.53 14.25
C PHE A 551 -1.75 -24.06 15.63
N LYS A 552 -2.04 -23.16 16.56
CA LYS A 552 -2.48 -23.49 17.92
C LYS A 552 -3.87 -22.92 18.14
N LEU A 553 -4.70 -23.69 18.80
CA LEU A 553 -6.04 -23.29 19.21
C LEU A 553 -6.17 -23.53 20.72
N GLY A 554 -6.45 -22.47 21.48
CA GLY A 554 -6.52 -22.51 22.94
C GLY A 554 -5.17 -22.24 23.62
N SER A 555 -5.19 -21.56 24.77
CA SER A 555 -4.00 -21.34 25.59
C SER A 555 -3.51 -22.62 26.28
N ALA A 556 -2.20 -22.80 26.41
CA ALA A 556 -1.60 -23.92 27.15
C ALA A 556 -1.86 -23.88 28.67
N ASN A 557 -2.40 -22.77 29.20
CA ASN A 557 -2.68 -22.57 30.62
C ASN A 557 -4.08 -23.06 31.05
N LEU A 558 -4.51 -24.25 30.60
CA LEU A 558 -5.69 -24.87 31.20
C LEU A 558 -5.30 -25.53 32.53
N SER A 559 -5.67 -24.87 33.63
CA SER A 559 -6.00 -25.57 34.87
C SER A 559 -6.97 -26.70 34.54
N GLN A 560 -6.72 -27.90 35.07
CA GLN A 560 -7.41 -29.17 34.79
C GLN A 560 -8.92 -29.22 35.13
N SER A 561 -9.60 -28.07 35.26
CA SER A 561 -10.96 -27.93 35.77
C SER A 561 -12.06 -27.79 34.71
N GLU A 562 -11.75 -27.51 33.43
CA GLU A 562 -12.77 -27.30 32.39
C GLU A 562 -12.73 -28.44 31.36
N THR A 563 -13.40 -29.55 31.71
CA THR A 563 -13.35 -30.81 30.95
C THR A 563 -14.05 -30.78 29.58
N HIS A 564 -14.69 -29.67 29.20
CA HIS A 564 -15.48 -29.55 27.97
C HIS A 564 -15.46 -28.14 27.32
N ASP A 565 -14.41 -27.34 27.49
CA ASP A 565 -14.33 -26.05 26.79
C ASP A 565 -13.96 -26.26 25.31
N SER A 566 -14.94 -26.10 24.43
CA SER A 566 -14.71 -26.10 22.99
C SER A 566 -14.12 -24.74 22.59
N LYS A 567 -13.04 -24.79 21.81
CA LYS A 567 -12.32 -23.58 21.37
C LYS A 567 -12.68 -23.14 19.95
N ALA A 568 -13.29 -24.02 19.15
CA ALA A 568 -13.86 -23.65 17.87
C ALA A 568 -15.13 -24.44 17.53
N VAL A 569 -16.06 -23.79 16.83
CA VAL A 569 -17.33 -24.38 16.40
C VAL A 569 -17.61 -24.05 14.95
N VAL A 570 -18.19 -25.01 14.25
CA VAL A 570 -18.75 -24.86 12.90
C VAL A 570 -20.22 -25.20 12.99
N CYS A 571 -21.09 -24.24 12.67
CA CYS A 571 -22.53 -24.43 12.73
C CYS A 571 -23.22 -24.01 11.43
N ARG A 572 -24.35 -24.66 11.15
CA ARG A 572 -25.30 -24.24 10.13
C ARG A 572 -26.40 -23.46 10.84
N VAL A 573 -26.62 -22.23 10.40
CA VAL A 573 -27.66 -21.37 10.94
C VAL A 573 -28.77 -21.20 9.90
N GLN A 574 -30.01 -21.29 10.34
CA GLN A 574 -31.19 -20.96 9.55
C GLN A 574 -31.96 -19.82 10.24
N HIS A 575 -32.45 -18.90 9.41
CA HIS A 575 -33.25 -17.77 9.87
C HIS A 575 -34.46 -18.22 10.71
N GLY A 576 -34.74 -17.47 11.77
CA GLY A 576 -35.99 -17.62 12.52
C GLY A 576 -37.20 -17.18 11.71
N ARG A 577 -38.38 -17.71 12.03
CA ARG A 577 -39.64 -17.21 11.46
C ARG A 577 -39.78 -15.71 11.82
N HIS A 578 -39.97 -14.85 10.80
CA HIS A 578 -40.06 -13.37 10.89
C HIS A 578 -38.73 -12.59 11.02
N PHE A 579 -37.58 -13.21 10.76
CA PHE A 579 -36.32 -12.49 10.69
C PHE A 579 -36.20 -11.66 9.39
N MET A 580 -36.10 -10.33 9.51
CA MET A 580 -35.75 -9.43 8.41
C MET A 580 -34.82 -8.32 8.90
N ILE A 581 -33.66 -8.17 8.27
CA ILE A 581 -32.79 -7.02 8.46
C ILE A 581 -33.08 -6.00 7.37
N ARG A 582 -33.34 -4.75 7.77
CA ARG A 582 -33.46 -3.65 6.80
C ARG A 582 -32.12 -3.42 6.13
N ASN A 583 -32.12 -3.17 4.82
CA ASN A 583 -30.88 -2.87 4.11
C ASN A 583 -30.13 -1.71 4.79
N ASN A 584 -30.77 -0.67 5.31
CA ASN A 584 -30.08 0.45 6.00
C ASN A 584 -29.67 0.19 7.46
N ALA A 585 -29.71 -1.06 7.96
CA ALA A 585 -29.30 -1.37 9.33
C ALA A 585 -27.80 -1.12 9.60
N SER A 586 -27.45 -0.80 10.84
CA SER A 586 -26.05 -0.57 11.23
C SER A 586 -25.20 -1.84 11.15
N ILE A 587 -23.88 -1.66 11.04
CA ILE A 587 -22.90 -2.77 11.03
C ILE A 587 -23.07 -3.64 12.28
N GLU A 588 -23.22 -3.02 13.45
CA GLU A 588 -23.41 -3.74 14.72
C GLU A 588 -24.68 -4.60 14.71
N MET A 589 -25.79 -4.12 14.13
CA MET A 589 -27.03 -4.90 14.06
C MET A 589 -26.88 -6.13 13.15
N TRP A 590 -26.16 -6.01 12.04
CA TRP A 590 -25.85 -7.14 11.15
C TRP A 590 -25.01 -8.21 11.86
N LEU A 591 -23.93 -7.78 12.53
CA LEU A 591 -23.02 -8.69 13.22
C LEU A 591 -23.69 -9.35 14.44
N ASP A 592 -24.42 -8.57 15.25
CA ASP A 592 -25.17 -9.10 16.41
C ASP A 592 -26.22 -10.12 15.97
N SER A 593 -26.90 -9.91 14.85
CA SER A 593 -27.94 -10.83 14.37
C SER A 593 -27.37 -12.10 13.69
N MET A 594 -26.33 -11.96 12.86
CA MET A 594 -25.81 -13.08 12.06
C MET A 594 -24.71 -13.90 12.77
N ILE A 595 -24.01 -13.30 13.72
CA ILE A 595 -22.90 -13.91 14.47
C ILE A 595 -23.24 -13.94 15.97
N GLY A 596 -23.59 -12.80 16.57
CA GLY A 596 -23.84 -12.68 18.01
C GLY A 596 -24.95 -13.60 18.54
N ASP A 597 -26.15 -13.54 17.95
CA ASP A 597 -27.31 -14.33 18.37
C ASP A 597 -27.06 -15.84 18.22
N PRO A 598 -26.49 -16.35 17.10
CA PRO A 598 -26.08 -17.75 17.03
C PRO A 598 -25.08 -18.15 18.11
N LEU A 599 -24.05 -17.34 18.38
CA LEU A 599 -23.05 -17.65 19.42
C LEU A 599 -23.64 -17.63 20.84
N ARG A 600 -24.63 -16.76 21.10
CA ARG A 600 -25.38 -16.74 22.37
C ARG A 600 -26.19 -18.03 22.59
N HIS A 601 -26.82 -18.57 21.55
CA HIS A 601 -27.54 -19.85 21.65
C HIS A 601 -26.61 -21.01 22.02
N LEU A 602 -25.34 -20.93 21.61
CA LEU A 602 -24.33 -21.95 21.83
C LEU A 602 -23.55 -21.76 23.14
N ASN A 603 -23.78 -20.66 23.88
CA ASN A 603 -22.97 -20.23 25.04
C ASN A 603 -21.48 -19.96 24.73
N PHE A 604 -21.11 -19.65 23.49
CA PHE A 604 -19.73 -19.29 23.09
C PHE A 604 -19.48 -17.77 23.08
N PHE A 605 -20.47 -16.96 23.44
CA PHE A 605 -20.36 -15.50 23.45
C PHE A 605 -19.73 -14.98 24.75
N ASP A 606 -18.60 -14.28 24.65
CA ASP A 606 -17.83 -13.74 25.78
C ASP A 606 -18.33 -12.34 26.26
N GLY A 607 -19.44 -11.86 25.72
CA GLY A 607 -20.03 -10.54 26.02
C GLY A 607 -21.15 -10.55 27.07
N THR A 608 -21.88 -9.43 27.21
CA THR A 608 -23.03 -9.34 28.12
C THR A 608 -24.02 -10.47 27.83
N LYS A 609 -24.48 -11.14 28.90
CA LYS A 609 -25.51 -12.20 28.86
C LYS A 609 -26.88 -11.63 28.51
N ASP A 610 -26.98 -10.95 27.38
CA ASP A 610 -28.26 -10.59 26.79
C ASP A 610 -28.83 -11.83 26.12
N SER A 611 -30.13 -12.08 26.31
CA SER A 611 -30.82 -13.16 25.61
C SER A 611 -30.76 -12.94 24.09
N PRO A 612 -30.71 -14.00 23.27
CA PRO A 612 -30.73 -13.86 21.82
C PRO A 612 -31.96 -13.05 21.38
N LYS A 613 -31.75 -12.03 20.53
CA LYS A 613 -32.86 -11.16 20.09
C LYS A 613 -33.72 -11.85 19.04
N HIS A 614 -33.09 -12.68 18.21
CA HIS A 614 -33.77 -13.45 17.16
C HIS A 614 -33.66 -14.95 17.43
N SER A 615 -34.78 -15.66 17.27
CA SER A 615 -34.84 -17.11 17.42
C SER A 615 -34.34 -17.81 16.15
N HIS A 616 -33.03 -17.90 15.98
CA HIS A 616 -32.41 -18.67 14.89
C HIS A 616 -32.43 -20.18 15.19
N ASN A 617 -32.57 -21.00 14.15
CA ASN A 617 -32.33 -22.43 14.27
C ASN A 617 -30.84 -22.69 14.02
N VAL A 618 -30.10 -23.02 15.08
CA VAL A 618 -28.65 -23.22 15.05
C VAL A 618 -28.35 -24.70 15.20
N LEU A 619 -27.64 -25.26 14.22
CA LEU A 619 -27.25 -26.66 14.18
C LEU A 619 -25.73 -26.77 14.22
N GLU A 620 -25.19 -27.32 15.30
CA GLU A 620 -23.75 -27.50 15.50
C GLU A 620 -23.24 -28.70 14.70
N LEU A 621 -22.39 -28.47 13.69
CA LEU A 621 -21.84 -29.52 12.84
C LEU A 621 -20.59 -30.14 13.48
N PHE A 622 -19.66 -29.28 13.91
CA PHE A 622 -18.37 -29.67 14.49
C PHE A 622 -18.02 -28.77 15.67
N GLN A 623 -17.49 -29.38 16.73
CA GLN A 623 -16.84 -28.68 17.84
C GLN A 623 -15.42 -29.20 18.00
N PHE A 624 -14.46 -28.29 18.05
CA PHE A 624 -13.05 -28.59 18.23
C PHE A 624 -12.60 -28.21 19.64
N PRO A 625 -11.83 -29.09 20.32
CA PRO A 625 -11.13 -28.74 21.54
C PRO A 625 -9.85 -27.96 21.19
N ALA A 626 -9.07 -27.60 22.21
CA ALA A 626 -7.72 -27.12 22.01
C ALA A 626 -6.89 -28.14 21.19
N LEU A 627 -6.12 -27.64 20.24
CA LEU A 627 -5.29 -28.44 19.34
C LEU A 627 -4.01 -27.70 18.95
N GLU A 628 -2.98 -28.47 18.61
CA GLU A 628 -1.73 -27.98 18.03
C GLU A 628 -1.45 -28.76 16.74
N ALA A 629 -1.30 -28.03 15.63
CA ALA A 629 -0.98 -28.59 14.32
C ALA A 629 0.33 -28.01 13.81
N ILE A 630 1.25 -28.86 13.39
CA ILE A 630 2.58 -28.51 12.89
C ILE A 630 2.75 -29.16 11.52
N LEU A 631 2.90 -28.33 10.50
CA LEU A 631 3.31 -28.71 9.15
C LEU A 631 4.75 -28.24 8.93
N THR A 632 5.64 -29.16 8.60
CA THR A 632 7.00 -28.84 8.16
C THR A 632 7.17 -29.29 6.71
N THR A 633 7.63 -28.40 5.84
CA THR A 633 7.95 -28.71 4.44
C THR A 633 9.39 -28.36 4.15
N ILE A 634 10.06 -29.23 3.41
CA ILE A 634 11.46 -29.09 2.99
C ILE A 634 11.51 -29.21 1.48
N GLN A 635 12.14 -28.24 0.84
CA GLN A 635 12.26 -28.13 -0.60
C GLN A 635 13.70 -27.84 -0.98
N ASN A 636 14.21 -28.57 -1.97
CA ASN A 636 15.51 -28.31 -2.57
C ASN A 636 15.28 -27.78 -3.98
N GLN A 637 15.71 -26.55 -4.23
CA GLN A 637 15.55 -25.86 -5.50
C GLN A 637 16.91 -25.71 -6.18
N GLY A 638 17.01 -26.04 -7.47
CA GLY A 638 18.21 -25.76 -8.28
C GLY A 638 18.26 -24.32 -8.76
N ASN A 639 19.31 -23.94 -9.50
CA ASN A 639 19.45 -22.59 -10.06
C ASN A 639 18.63 -22.37 -11.35
N GLU A 640 18.47 -23.40 -12.19
CA GLU A 640 17.68 -23.33 -13.44
C GLU A 640 16.37 -24.12 -13.32
N PRO A 641 15.24 -23.63 -13.87
CA PRO A 641 14.02 -24.42 -13.97
C PRO A 641 14.24 -25.47 -15.08
N THR A 642 14.73 -26.65 -14.70
CA THR A 642 14.88 -27.77 -15.65
C THR A 642 13.51 -28.18 -16.19
N SER A 643 13.47 -28.61 -17.45
CA SER A 643 12.27 -29.14 -18.11
C SER A 643 11.73 -30.45 -17.49
N ASP A 644 12.46 -31.03 -16.54
CA ASP A 644 12.07 -32.23 -15.80
C ASP A 644 11.32 -31.86 -14.49
N PRO A 645 10.07 -32.35 -14.30
CA PRO A 645 9.15 -31.91 -13.26
C PRO A 645 9.33 -32.65 -11.93
N MET A 646 10.53 -32.68 -11.34
CA MET A 646 10.76 -33.50 -10.14
C MET A 646 11.41 -32.76 -8.97
N GLU A 647 10.95 -31.53 -8.70
CA GLU A 647 11.14 -30.94 -7.38
C GLU A 647 10.23 -31.67 -6.37
N ASN A 648 10.85 -32.44 -5.47
CA ASN A 648 10.16 -33.17 -4.42
C ASN A 648 9.98 -32.28 -3.18
N VAL A 649 8.73 -32.06 -2.79
CA VAL A 649 8.37 -31.39 -1.53
C VAL A 649 8.18 -32.46 -0.47
N LYS A 650 9.16 -32.58 0.44
CA LYS A 650 9.05 -33.47 1.60
C LYS A 650 8.26 -32.78 2.68
N SER A 651 7.21 -33.41 3.19
CA SER A 651 6.32 -32.85 4.19
C SER A 651 6.14 -33.76 5.40
N SER A 652 6.03 -33.15 6.57
CA SER A 652 5.65 -33.80 7.83
C SER A 652 4.49 -33.03 8.43
N PHE A 653 3.40 -33.73 8.75
CA PHE A 653 2.22 -33.16 9.38
C PHE A 653 1.91 -33.89 10.69
N VAL A 654 1.86 -33.13 11.78
CA VAL A 654 1.55 -33.62 13.14
C VAL A 654 0.44 -32.75 13.69
N CYS A 655 -0.67 -33.36 14.11
CA CYS A 655 -1.79 -32.67 14.74
C CYS A 655 -2.23 -33.41 16.00
N GLU A 656 -2.10 -32.73 17.14
CA GLU A 656 -2.43 -33.24 18.46
C GLU A 656 -3.66 -32.53 19.03
N PHE A 657 -4.59 -33.30 19.59
CA PHE A 657 -5.83 -32.80 20.17
C PHE A 657 -5.82 -33.03 21.68
N HIS A 658 -6.15 -32.01 22.47
CA HIS A 658 -6.15 -32.13 23.93
C HIS A 658 -7.38 -32.88 24.46
N SER A 659 -8.47 -32.93 23.69
CA SER A 659 -9.71 -33.62 24.04
C SER A 659 -10.37 -34.23 22.79
N ALA A 660 -11.60 -34.74 22.93
CA ALA A 660 -12.35 -35.32 21.82
C ALA A 660 -12.98 -34.23 20.91
N VAL A 661 -12.87 -34.42 19.60
CA VAL A 661 -13.60 -33.62 18.59
C VAL A 661 -15.05 -34.08 18.58
N CYS A 662 -16.00 -33.15 18.74
CA CYS A 662 -17.41 -33.50 18.74
C CYS A 662 -18.02 -33.27 17.35
N VAL A 663 -18.75 -34.26 16.85
CA VAL A 663 -19.34 -34.28 15.51
C VAL A 663 -20.84 -34.57 15.63
N GLN A 664 -21.67 -33.89 14.85
CA GLN A 664 -23.11 -34.15 14.83
C GLN A 664 -23.46 -35.49 14.19
N THR A 665 -24.54 -36.13 14.63
CA THR A 665 -24.99 -37.43 14.07
C THR A 665 -25.85 -37.30 12.82
N ASP A 666 -26.48 -36.14 12.58
CA ASP A 666 -27.25 -35.91 11.35
C ASP A 666 -26.30 -35.65 10.17
N PHE A 667 -25.76 -36.76 9.64
CA PHE A 667 -24.80 -36.76 8.56
C PHE A 667 -25.38 -36.21 7.24
N ASN A 668 -26.70 -36.20 7.04
CA ASN A 668 -27.30 -35.61 5.83
C ASN A 668 -27.12 -34.09 5.79
N ALA A 669 -27.14 -33.43 6.95
CA ALA A 669 -26.89 -31.99 7.06
C ALA A 669 -25.40 -31.64 6.81
N GLN A 670 -24.46 -32.54 7.12
CA GLN A 670 -23.01 -32.35 6.93
C GLN A 670 -22.54 -32.69 5.52
N VAL A 671 -23.09 -33.75 4.90
CA VAL A 671 -22.57 -34.33 3.64
C VAL A 671 -23.02 -33.55 2.40
N GLY A 672 -24.14 -32.83 2.46
CA GLY A 672 -24.59 -31.95 1.36
C GLY A 672 -24.19 -30.48 1.55
N PHE A 673 -24.65 -29.86 2.64
CA PHE A 673 -24.61 -28.39 2.77
C PHE A 673 -23.20 -27.80 2.83
N LEU A 674 -22.32 -28.29 3.71
CA LEU A 674 -21.02 -27.66 3.95
C LEU A 674 -20.07 -27.82 2.76
N PRO A 675 -19.89 -29.02 2.16
CA PRO A 675 -19.08 -29.17 0.95
C PRO A 675 -19.60 -28.36 -0.24
N ASP A 676 -20.92 -28.33 -0.47
CA ASP A 676 -21.51 -27.56 -1.58
C ASP A 676 -21.34 -26.05 -1.37
N LEU A 677 -21.49 -25.59 -0.12
CA LEU A 677 -21.20 -24.21 0.23
C LEU A 677 -19.73 -23.88 -0.02
N LEU A 678 -18.79 -24.65 0.52
CA LEU A 678 -17.36 -24.40 0.33
C LEU A 678 -16.96 -24.40 -1.15
N LYS A 679 -17.46 -25.36 -1.94
CA LYS A 679 -17.27 -25.39 -3.40
C LYS A 679 -17.75 -24.12 -4.08
N SER A 680 -18.89 -23.57 -3.65
CA SER A 680 -19.43 -22.33 -4.21
C SER A 680 -18.54 -21.10 -3.96
N TYR A 681 -17.65 -21.15 -2.95
CA TYR A 681 -16.67 -20.09 -2.66
C TYR A 681 -15.31 -20.36 -3.32
N THR A 682 -15.00 -21.60 -3.72
CA THR A 682 -13.72 -21.93 -4.38
C THR A 682 -13.76 -21.83 -5.90
N HIS A 683 -14.93 -21.99 -6.52
CA HIS A 683 -15.09 -21.88 -7.97
C HIS A 683 -15.39 -20.43 -8.36
N SER A 684 -14.53 -19.82 -9.19
CA SER A 684 -14.84 -18.55 -9.84
C SER A 684 -15.99 -18.75 -10.84
N PRO A 685 -17.08 -17.98 -10.76
CA PRO A 685 -18.21 -18.04 -11.71
C PRO A 685 -17.85 -17.56 -13.15
N SER A 686 -16.57 -17.41 -13.49
CA SER A 686 -16.12 -17.27 -14.88
C SER A 686 -16.37 -18.52 -15.73
N ASP A 687 -16.56 -19.68 -15.09
CA ASP A 687 -17.14 -20.86 -15.72
C ASP A 687 -18.66 -20.80 -15.56
N GLY A 688 -19.31 -20.01 -16.42
CA GLY A 688 -20.73 -19.69 -16.30
C GLY A 688 -21.67 -20.91 -16.41
N PRO A 689 -22.87 -20.87 -15.79
CA PRO A 689 -23.89 -21.90 -15.91
C PRO A 689 -24.81 -21.61 -17.11
N LEU A 690 -24.40 -22.02 -18.32
CA LEU A 690 -25.27 -22.00 -19.51
C LEU A 690 -24.99 -23.19 -20.43
N ILE A 691 -24.84 -24.41 -19.90
CA ILE A 691 -24.97 -25.64 -20.71
C ILE A 691 -25.61 -26.73 -19.85
N SER A 692 -26.91 -26.62 -19.60
CA SER A 692 -27.73 -27.72 -19.05
C SER A 692 -28.91 -28.08 -19.96
N GLU A 693 -28.82 -27.78 -21.26
CA GLU A 693 -29.81 -28.18 -22.28
C GLU A 693 -29.14 -28.45 -23.64
N ALA A 694 -28.11 -29.29 -23.67
CA ALA A 694 -27.57 -29.83 -24.94
C ALA A 694 -26.74 -31.11 -24.73
N LYS A 695 -27.17 -32.00 -23.82
CA LYS A 695 -26.71 -33.39 -23.82
C LYS A 695 -27.70 -34.21 -24.64
N ASP A 696 -27.61 -34.09 -25.95
CA ASP A 696 -27.96 -35.11 -26.94
C ASP A 696 -27.66 -34.52 -28.32
N ILE A 697 -27.16 -35.34 -29.23
CA ILE A 697 -26.71 -34.96 -30.59
C ILE A 697 -25.29 -34.36 -30.64
N LYS A 698 -24.28 -35.21 -30.43
CA LYS A 698 -23.01 -35.26 -31.21
C LYS A 698 -22.12 -36.42 -30.73
N SER A 699 -22.68 -37.63 -30.72
CA SER A 699 -21.85 -38.81 -30.96
C SER A 699 -21.56 -38.89 -32.46
N GLN A 700 -20.33 -39.22 -32.85
CA GLN A 700 -19.90 -39.56 -34.22
C GLN A 700 -19.45 -38.39 -35.14
N ARG A 701 -18.44 -37.61 -34.72
CA ARG A 701 -17.35 -37.12 -35.62
C ARG A 701 -16.29 -36.33 -34.84
N ALA A 702 -15.40 -37.04 -34.15
CA ALA A 702 -14.15 -36.51 -33.62
C ALA A 702 -13.23 -37.68 -33.22
N LYS A 703 -12.86 -38.49 -34.21
CA LYS A 703 -11.61 -39.25 -34.18
C LYS A 703 -10.78 -38.63 -35.30
N GLU A 704 -9.51 -38.34 -35.02
CA GLU A 704 -8.55 -37.62 -35.88
C GLU A 704 -8.55 -36.09 -35.74
N LEU A 705 -8.14 -35.62 -34.56
CA LEU A 705 -7.23 -34.48 -34.35
C LEU A 705 -6.90 -34.48 -32.85
N ASN A 706 -5.61 -34.41 -32.53
CA ASN A 706 -5.06 -34.54 -31.17
C ASN A 706 -5.86 -33.71 -30.15
N PRO A 707 -6.22 -34.27 -28.98
CA PRO A 707 -6.79 -33.47 -27.91
C PRO A 707 -5.66 -32.61 -27.32
N LEU A 708 -5.72 -31.30 -27.54
CA LEU A 708 -5.05 -30.35 -26.65
C LEU A 708 -5.79 -30.42 -25.31
N ASP A 709 -5.17 -31.13 -24.36
CA ASP A 709 -5.66 -31.35 -23.00
C ASP A 709 -5.82 -30.02 -22.22
N PRO A 710 -6.77 -29.94 -21.28
CA PRO A 710 -6.98 -28.78 -20.41
C PRO A 710 -5.96 -28.68 -19.25
N ASP A 711 -4.68 -29.00 -19.50
CA ASP A 711 -3.67 -29.24 -18.46
C ASP A 711 -2.79 -28.03 -18.07
N GLU A 712 -3.19 -26.80 -18.37
CA GLU A 712 -2.48 -25.56 -17.96
C GLU A 712 -2.49 -25.27 -16.44
N LYS A 713 -2.97 -26.17 -15.56
CA LYS A 713 -3.19 -25.88 -14.11
C LYS A 713 -2.73 -26.97 -13.13
N ARG A 714 -1.73 -27.80 -13.46
CA ARG A 714 -1.19 -28.77 -12.50
C ARG A 714 0.17 -28.31 -11.95
N ASP A 715 0.23 -28.17 -10.62
CA ASP A 715 1.49 -27.92 -9.88
C ASP A 715 2.50 -29.03 -10.25
N PRO A 716 3.68 -28.67 -10.80
CA PRO A 716 4.67 -29.65 -11.27
C PRO A 716 5.39 -30.36 -10.13
N ARG A 717 5.27 -29.88 -8.88
CA ARG A 717 5.96 -30.45 -7.71
C ARG A 717 5.34 -31.78 -7.27
N LYS A 718 6.19 -32.73 -6.92
CA LYS A 718 5.76 -34.00 -6.32
C LYS A 718 5.77 -33.88 -4.79
N TYR A 719 4.65 -34.22 -4.17
CA TYR A 719 4.47 -34.11 -2.72
C TYR A 719 4.64 -35.47 -2.06
N GLU A 720 5.60 -35.58 -1.16
CA GLU A 720 5.86 -36.79 -0.37
C GLU A 720 5.67 -36.45 1.12
N CYS A 721 4.68 -37.08 1.76
CA CYS A 721 4.47 -36.94 3.19
C CYS A 721 5.15 -38.10 3.91
N PHE A 722 6.30 -37.84 4.55
CA PHE A 722 7.08 -38.88 5.22
C PHE A 722 6.63 -39.14 6.67
N ARG A 723 5.92 -38.18 7.29
CA ARG A 723 5.38 -38.30 8.64
C ARG A 723 3.98 -37.72 8.71
N TRP A 724 3.01 -38.56 9.07
CA TRP A 724 1.60 -38.18 9.25
C TRP A 724 1.10 -38.68 10.61
N ILE A 725 0.80 -37.75 11.52
CA ILE A 725 0.26 -38.07 12.85
C ILE A 725 -1.00 -37.23 13.06
N VAL A 726 -2.17 -37.83 12.83
CA VAL A 726 -3.48 -37.21 13.07
C VAL A 726 -4.40 -38.29 13.63
N ASN A 727 -4.68 -38.26 14.93
CA ASN A 727 -5.54 -39.24 15.58
C ASN A 727 -6.44 -38.61 16.66
N PRO A 728 -7.44 -37.78 16.27
CA PRO A 728 -8.38 -37.22 17.21
C PRO A 728 -9.28 -38.32 17.80
N LYS A 729 -9.55 -38.25 19.10
CA LYS A 729 -10.68 -38.97 19.68
C LYS A 729 -11.96 -38.30 19.18
N ILE A 730 -12.90 -39.06 18.63
CA ILE A 730 -14.16 -38.50 18.10
C ILE A 730 -15.31 -38.86 19.06
N ARG A 731 -16.18 -37.88 19.33
CA ARG A 731 -17.41 -38.04 20.12
C ARG A 731 -18.58 -37.49 19.33
N PHE A 732 -19.77 -38.04 19.53
CA PHE A 732 -20.98 -37.43 18.99
C PHE A 732 -21.46 -36.28 19.88
N ILE A 733 -21.91 -35.19 19.26
CA ILE A 733 -22.61 -34.10 19.97
C ILE A 733 -23.92 -34.64 20.55
N ASP A 734 -24.61 -35.48 19.79
CA ASP A 734 -25.83 -36.16 20.22
C ASP A 734 -25.51 -37.35 21.14
N ARG A 735 -26.38 -37.62 22.12
CA ARG A 735 -26.27 -38.75 23.07
C ARG A 735 -26.55 -40.12 22.43
N PHE A 736 -26.03 -40.36 21.23
CA PHE A 736 -26.14 -41.63 20.52
C PHE A 736 -24.97 -42.57 20.84
N LYS A 737 -25.29 -43.81 21.20
CA LYS A 737 -24.32 -44.87 21.55
C LYS A 737 -23.89 -45.66 20.31
N TRP A 738 -23.35 -44.99 19.30
CA TRP A 738 -22.74 -45.64 18.13
C TRP A 738 -21.21 -45.57 18.25
N ASN A 739 -20.51 -46.49 17.58
CA ASN A 739 -19.06 -46.39 17.49
C ASN A 739 -18.70 -45.10 16.74
N PRO A 740 -17.85 -44.22 17.31
CA PRO A 740 -17.47 -42.99 16.65
C PRO A 740 -16.72 -43.31 15.35
N PRO A 741 -16.98 -42.58 14.26
CA PRO A 741 -16.31 -42.80 12.98
C PRO A 741 -14.81 -42.52 13.11
N VAL A 742 -14.00 -43.14 12.28
CA VAL A 742 -12.57 -42.80 12.16
C VAL A 742 -12.45 -41.46 11.42
N ILE A 743 -11.42 -40.66 11.73
CA ILE A 743 -11.18 -39.37 11.06
C ILE A 743 -11.13 -39.52 9.52
N ASP A 744 -10.59 -40.63 9.03
CA ASP A 744 -10.52 -40.96 7.60
C ASP A 744 -11.90 -41.09 6.94
N ASP A 745 -12.91 -41.52 7.68
CA ASP A 745 -14.29 -41.65 7.18
C ASP A 745 -14.97 -40.29 7.14
N ILE A 746 -14.69 -39.41 8.12
CA ILE A 746 -15.17 -38.02 8.12
C ILE A 746 -14.56 -37.27 6.93
N LEU A 747 -13.24 -37.38 6.73
CA LEU A 747 -12.54 -36.71 5.64
C LEU A 747 -13.01 -37.20 4.26
N ARG A 748 -13.18 -38.52 4.08
CA ARG A 748 -13.75 -39.08 2.84
C ARG A 748 -15.16 -38.58 2.57
N LYS A 749 -16.00 -38.43 3.61
CA LYS A 749 -17.35 -37.87 3.49
C LYS A 749 -17.37 -36.38 3.18
N LEU A 750 -16.37 -35.62 3.65
CA LEU A 750 -16.10 -34.24 3.22
C LEU A 750 -15.49 -34.16 1.81
N GLN A 751 -15.39 -35.29 1.09
CA GLN A 751 -14.83 -35.42 -0.26
C GLN A 751 -13.31 -35.19 -0.33
N ILE A 752 -12.60 -35.42 0.78
CA ILE A 752 -11.14 -35.40 0.87
C ILE A 752 -10.64 -36.85 0.92
N PHE A 753 -10.31 -37.42 -0.24
CA PHE A 753 -9.95 -38.84 -0.35
C PHE A 753 -8.50 -39.11 0.05
N ASP A 754 -7.53 -38.48 -0.61
CA ASP A 754 -6.10 -38.62 -0.30
C ASP A 754 -5.60 -37.50 0.61
N HIS A 755 -6.11 -37.48 1.85
CA HIS A 755 -5.86 -36.40 2.80
C HIS A 755 -4.38 -36.23 3.16
N ARG A 756 -3.57 -37.29 3.10
CA ARG A 756 -2.14 -37.28 3.46
C ARG A 756 -1.28 -36.48 2.47
N THR A 757 -1.66 -36.46 1.20
CA THR A 757 -0.99 -35.65 0.18
C THR A 757 -1.73 -34.32 -0.05
N THR A 758 -3.07 -34.35 0.00
CA THR A 758 -3.93 -33.21 -0.33
C THR A 758 -3.80 -32.07 0.68
N ILE A 759 -3.81 -32.36 1.99
CA ILE A 759 -3.76 -31.31 3.02
C ILE A 759 -2.41 -30.56 2.98
N PRO A 760 -1.24 -31.21 3.03
CA PRO A 760 0.04 -30.53 2.88
C PRO A 760 0.14 -29.76 1.56
N LYS A 761 -0.34 -30.33 0.45
CA LYS A 761 -0.34 -29.67 -0.86
C LYS A 761 -1.19 -28.39 -0.88
N VAL A 762 -2.40 -28.42 -0.32
CA VAL A 762 -3.27 -27.24 -0.25
C VAL A 762 -2.69 -26.19 0.68
N MET A 763 -2.14 -26.58 1.84
CA MET A 763 -1.49 -25.66 2.77
C MET A 763 -0.23 -25.02 2.17
N GLN A 764 0.57 -25.81 1.44
CA GLN A 764 1.74 -25.31 0.73
C GLN A 764 1.34 -24.22 -0.27
N ARG A 765 0.40 -24.54 -1.16
CA ARG A 765 -0.05 -23.64 -2.24
C ARG A 765 -0.83 -22.43 -1.75
N GLY A 766 -1.68 -22.63 -0.75
CA GLY A 766 -2.61 -21.62 -0.27
C GLY A 766 -1.99 -20.65 0.73
N VAL A 767 -1.06 -21.14 1.57
CA VAL A 767 -0.52 -20.38 2.70
C VAL A 767 0.99 -20.19 2.56
N LEU A 768 1.76 -21.28 2.51
CA LEU A 768 3.22 -21.21 2.62
C LEU A 768 3.87 -20.48 1.43
N ASP A 769 3.53 -20.83 0.20
CA ASP A 769 4.05 -20.18 -1.01
C ASP A 769 3.73 -18.67 -1.04
N ARG A 770 2.56 -18.27 -0.50
CA ARG A 770 2.14 -16.87 -0.39
C ARG A 770 2.90 -16.12 0.70
N CYS A 771 3.14 -16.78 1.84
CA CYS A 771 3.95 -16.23 2.92
C CYS A 771 5.39 -16.02 2.45
N ASP A 772 5.93 -16.94 1.65
CA ASP A 772 7.27 -16.83 1.06
C ASP A 772 7.40 -15.64 0.14
N ALA A 773 6.47 -15.49 -0.80
CA ALA A 773 6.44 -14.34 -1.70
C ALA A 773 6.37 -13.02 -0.91
N LEU A 774 5.56 -12.97 0.16
CA LEU A 774 5.46 -11.80 1.03
C LEU A 774 6.76 -11.52 1.79
N LEU A 775 7.32 -12.51 2.47
CA LEU A 775 8.54 -12.37 3.29
C LEU A 775 9.74 -11.99 2.42
N ALA A 776 9.91 -12.66 1.28
CA ALA A 776 10.99 -12.36 0.34
C ALA A 776 10.85 -10.93 -0.21
N ALA A 777 9.64 -10.50 -0.59
CA ALA A 777 9.40 -9.14 -1.07
C ALA A 777 9.65 -8.08 0.01
N LEU A 778 9.27 -8.34 1.27
CA LEU A 778 9.54 -7.44 2.38
C LEU A 778 11.04 -7.36 2.69
N LEU A 779 11.71 -8.51 2.76
CA LEU A 779 13.14 -8.58 3.04
C LEU A 779 13.96 -7.89 1.93
N GLU A 780 13.63 -8.13 0.65
CA GLU A 780 14.26 -7.43 -0.47
C GLU A 780 14.02 -5.91 -0.40
N ASN A 781 12.75 -5.49 -0.36
CA ASN A 781 12.39 -4.10 -0.64
C ASN A 781 12.55 -3.19 0.57
N VAL A 782 12.32 -3.70 1.77
CA VAL A 782 12.36 -2.92 3.01
C VAL A 782 13.74 -3.05 3.65
N VAL A 783 14.27 -4.25 3.81
CA VAL A 783 15.48 -4.46 4.63
C VAL A 783 16.75 -4.32 3.81
N ILE A 784 16.91 -5.13 2.76
CA ILE A 784 18.14 -5.21 1.95
C ILE A 784 18.38 -3.93 1.17
N LYS A 785 17.38 -3.39 0.48
CA LYS A 785 17.53 -2.13 -0.27
C LYS A 785 17.82 -0.93 0.63
N LEU A 786 17.34 -0.91 1.87
CA LEU A 786 17.73 0.11 2.84
C LEU A 786 19.20 -0.06 3.25
N ALA A 787 19.62 -1.29 3.56
CA ALA A 787 21.00 -1.60 3.95
C ALA A 787 22.03 -1.36 2.83
N LEU A 788 21.68 -1.59 1.57
CA LEU A 788 22.57 -1.36 0.41
C LEU A 788 22.75 0.13 0.07
N LYS A 789 21.75 0.97 0.35
CA LYS A 789 21.80 2.43 0.12
C LYS A 789 22.63 3.19 1.16
N GLU A 790 22.97 2.53 2.26
CA GLU A 790 23.95 3.02 3.26
C GLU A 790 25.38 2.91 2.75
#